data_AF-A0A7M7QQM6-F1
#
_entry.id   AF-A0A7M7QQM6-F1
#
_cell.length_a   1.000
_cell.length_b   1.000
_cell.length_c   1.000
_cell.angle_alpha   90.00
_cell.angle_beta   90.00
_cell.angle_gamma   90.00
#
_symmetry.space_group_name_H-M   'P 1'
#
loop_
_entity.id
_entity.type
_entity.pdbx_description
1 polymer ?
#
loop_
_entity_poly.entity_id
_entity_poly.type
_entity_poly.pdbx_seq_one_letter_code
_entity_poly.pdbx_strand_id
1 'polypeptide(L)'
;MPGFSSVGTFKIFIGNLADKTTNADIKPLFEKYGKVFECDVVKNYGFVHMENEESGRNAIQNLNGQLVHGQPIKCEAAKSRKGPNTPTTKIFVGNLTDNTKAPQVRELFAKYGTVVECDIVRNYGFVHLEATGDVNDAIKELNGQIVDGQPMKVQISTSRVRQRPGMGDPEQCYRCGRGGHWSKECPKGGMGGGPDRNGFRDRMFGRDPYPPPPPPPFLRDRLMGGARFGSYPPFQDYDSYYDRRGFDDTRDLYERRFTGMTGMSAGMGSMRDTGFSRGQDYGMFSRRSPPPAGNNGRFREGILLGIGNPLLDISATVDDDFLKKYELKANDAILANEKHKPLYDELIEQYNADFIAGGAVQNTMRVAQWFLEKPKVAVYMGCVGKDKYSKILEEKAKENGLNVRYQYTDKEPTGTCAVLITNGGKYRSLCANLAAANCFSPSHIEKNKKIIEDASFFYISGFFLTVSPETIQAVAKHAFEKNKVFTMNLSAPFLCEFFKKPMRAALPYVDVLFGNESEAEAFSKANDLGTTDLKEIALKILNMEKINTKRKRVVIITQGASPVLLAKDGSISEFPVPKLPEEKVIDTNGAGDAFVGGFLAQYIQDESLETSIKCGIWAATQIIQRSGCTYEGKPDFAP
;
A
#
# COMPACT_ATOMS: atom_id res chain seq x y z
N MET A 1 20.19 -24.47 -14.18
CA MET A 1 19.78 -24.75 -12.78
C MET A 1 18.38 -24.18 -12.58
N PRO A 2 17.35 -25.00 -12.36
CA PRO A 2 15.99 -24.50 -12.14
C PRO A 2 15.73 -24.24 -10.66
N GLY A 3 15.20 -23.05 -10.37
CA GLY A 3 14.85 -22.55 -9.05
C GLY A 3 13.53 -23.08 -8.52
N PHE A 4 13.40 -23.01 -7.19
CA PHE A 4 12.31 -23.52 -6.36
C PHE A 4 10.96 -22.86 -6.67
N SER A 5 10.00 -23.66 -7.12
CA SER A 5 8.56 -23.41 -6.96
C SER A 5 8.14 -23.77 -5.53
N SER A 6 6.99 -23.27 -5.08
CA SER A 6 6.32 -23.72 -3.86
C SER A 6 5.95 -25.21 -3.99
N VAL A 7 6.87 -26.10 -3.61
CA VAL A 7 6.64 -27.55 -3.67
C VAL A 7 5.70 -27.94 -2.53
N GLY A 8 4.55 -28.50 -2.88
CA GLY A 8 3.64 -29.13 -1.91
C GLY A 8 4.36 -30.25 -1.17
N THR A 9 4.69 -30.04 0.11
CA THR A 9 5.28 -31.07 0.97
C THR A 9 4.25 -32.16 1.26
N PHE A 10 4.66 -33.43 1.29
CA PHE A 10 3.77 -34.56 1.57
C PHE A 10 3.94 -35.03 3.01
N LYS A 11 2.87 -34.92 3.81
CA LYS A 11 2.88 -35.28 5.23
C LYS A 11 2.52 -36.75 5.44
N ILE A 12 3.34 -37.45 6.20
CA ILE A 12 3.18 -38.86 6.59
C ILE A 12 2.90 -38.92 8.08
N PHE A 13 1.93 -39.74 8.48
CA PHE A 13 1.70 -40.13 9.87
C PHE A 13 2.42 -41.44 10.17
N ILE A 14 3.09 -41.50 11.32
CA ILE A 14 3.80 -42.68 11.82
C ILE A 14 3.17 -43.06 13.16
N GLY A 15 2.48 -44.19 13.22
CA GLY A 15 1.89 -44.72 14.45
C GLY A 15 2.71 -45.89 15.01
N ASN A 16 2.32 -46.34 16.21
CA ASN A 16 2.91 -47.50 16.88
C ASN A 16 4.41 -47.35 17.16
N LEU A 17 4.83 -46.14 17.54
CA LEU A 17 6.19 -45.88 18.02
C LEU A 17 6.29 -46.29 19.49
N ALA A 18 7.44 -46.86 19.88
CA ALA A 18 7.72 -47.13 21.29
C ALA A 18 7.94 -45.80 22.03
N ASP A 19 7.59 -45.72 23.32
CA ASP A 19 7.67 -44.49 24.13
C ASP A 19 9.08 -43.87 24.20
N LYS A 20 10.12 -44.67 23.94
CA LYS A 20 11.54 -44.23 23.90
C LYS A 20 12.00 -43.74 22.53
N THR A 21 11.15 -43.77 21.51
CA THR A 21 11.49 -43.41 20.14
C THR A 21 11.60 -41.90 20.00
N THR A 22 12.65 -41.42 19.34
CA THR A 22 12.93 -39.99 19.16
C THR A 22 12.99 -39.60 17.69
N ASN A 23 13.00 -38.29 17.40
CA ASN A 23 13.17 -37.77 16.04
C ASN A 23 14.45 -38.29 15.36
N ALA A 24 15.51 -38.52 16.14
CA ALA A 24 16.79 -39.03 15.64
C ALA A 24 16.71 -40.50 15.18
N ASP A 25 15.77 -41.27 15.72
CA ASP A 25 15.55 -42.67 15.31
C ASP A 25 14.72 -42.77 14.02
N ILE A 26 13.82 -41.79 13.81
CA ILE A 26 12.84 -41.81 12.71
C ILE A 26 13.35 -41.07 11.48
N LYS A 27 13.89 -39.86 11.63
CA LYS A 27 14.29 -39.00 10.50
C LYS A 27 15.22 -39.71 9.49
N PRO A 28 16.27 -40.43 9.90
CA PRO A 28 17.19 -41.09 8.96
C PRO A 28 16.55 -42.23 8.16
N LEU A 29 15.45 -42.83 8.64
CA LEU A 29 14.73 -43.86 7.90
C LEU A 29 14.01 -43.29 6.69
N PHE A 30 13.43 -42.10 6.84
CA PHE A 30 12.68 -41.41 5.79
C PHE A 30 13.59 -40.67 4.80
N GLU A 31 14.75 -40.20 5.24
CA GLU A 31 15.75 -39.55 4.37
C GLU A 31 16.27 -40.48 3.25
N LYS A 32 16.15 -41.80 3.39
CA LYS A 32 16.50 -42.77 2.34
C LYS A 32 15.61 -42.69 1.10
N TYR A 33 14.41 -42.12 1.24
CA TYR A 33 13.39 -42.08 0.18
C TYR A 33 13.16 -40.69 -0.39
N GLY A 34 13.82 -39.67 0.16
CA GLY A 34 13.74 -38.28 -0.29
C GLY A 34 14.13 -37.30 0.81
N LYS A 35 14.18 -36.01 0.48
CA LYS A 35 14.51 -34.98 1.48
C LYS A 35 13.39 -34.82 2.51
N VAL A 36 13.75 -34.93 3.79
CA VAL A 36 12.85 -34.67 4.92
C VAL A 36 12.97 -33.21 5.35
N PHE A 37 11.87 -32.46 5.29
CA PHE A 37 11.82 -31.07 5.75
C PHE A 37 11.59 -30.95 7.26
N GLU A 38 10.74 -31.80 7.82
CA GLU A 38 10.34 -31.75 9.23
C GLU A 38 10.00 -33.16 9.74
N CYS A 39 10.38 -33.48 10.97
CA CYS A 39 10.12 -34.76 11.61
C CYS A 39 9.84 -34.52 13.10
N ASP A 40 8.63 -34.87 13.54
CA ASP A 40 8.18 -34.69 14.92
C ASP A 40 7.65 -36.00 15.47
N VAL A 41 8.22 -36.48 16.58
CA VAL A 41 7.78 -37.65 17.32
C VAL A 41 7.15 -37.18 18.63
N VAL A 42 5.90 -37.56 18.83
CA VAL A 42 5.09 -37.25 20.00
C VAL A 42 4.65 -38.56 20.64
N LYS A 43 5.36 -38.97 21.69
CA LYS A 43 5.10 -40.22 22.42
C LYS A 43 5.09 -41.43 21.50
N ASN A 44 3.92 -42.00 21.24
CA ASN A 44 3.71 -43.24 20.50
C ASN A 44 3.35 -43.04 19.01
N TYR A 45 3.45 -41.81 18.50
CA TYR A 45 3.25 -41.50 17.08
C TYR A 45 4.13 -40.32 16.65
N GLY A 46 4.20 -40.05 15.35
CA GLY A 46 4.95 -38.94 14.80
C GLY A 46 4.48 -38.53 13.41
N PHE A 47 5.06 -37.45 12.90
CA PHE A 47 4.82 -36.93 11.56
C PHE A 47 6.13 -36.66 10.85
N VAL A 48 6.16 -36.93 9.54
CA VAL A 48 7.30 -36.61 8.68
C VAL A 48 6.78 -35.85 7.45
N HIS A 49 7.40 -34.72 7.13
CA HIS A 49 7.11 -33.94 5.92
C HIS A 49 8.18 -34.21 4.87
N MET A 50 7.79 -34.92 3.82
CA MET A 50 8.64 -35.22 2.67
C MET A 50 8.56 -34.11 1.63
N GLU A 51 9.60 -33.98 0.82
CA GLU A 51 9.69 -32.93 -0.18
C GLU A 51 8.62 -32.99 -1.27
N ASN A 52 8.13 -34.18 -1.62
CA ASN A 52 7.10 -34.38 -2.64
C ASN A 52 6.25 -35.63 -2.34
N GLU A 53 5.12 -35.76 -3.03
CA GLU A 53 4.20 -36.88 -2.84
C GLU A 53 4.77 -38.24 -3.28
N GLU A 54 5.62 -38.27 -4.30
CA GLU A 54 6.25 -39.49 -4.81
C GLU A 54 7.19 -40.12 -3.77
N SER A 55 8.13 -39.33 -3.23
CA SER A 55 9.02 -39.74 -2.13
C SER A 55 8.23 -40.17 -0.90
N GLY A 56 7.12 -39.48 -0.61
CA GLY A 56 6.28 -39.80 0.53
C GLY A 56 5.51 -41.12 0.41
N ARG A 57 4.94 -41.41 -0.77
CA ARG A 57 4.28 -42.70 -1.03
C ARG A 57 5.29 -43.86 -1.08
N ASN A 58 6.48 -43.63 -1.64
CA ASN A 58 7.56 -44.60 -1.67
C ASN A 58 8.06 -44.93 -0.24
N ALA A 59 8.21 -43.90 0.60
CA ALA A 59 8.55 -44.08 2.02
C ALA A 59 7.48 -44.89 2.77
N ILE A 60 6.19 -44.59 2.56
CA ILE A 60 5.09 -45.35 3.17
C ILE A 60 5.14 -46.83 2.76
N GLN A 61 5.31 -47.13 1.48
CA GLN A 61 5.29 -48.50 0.96
C GLN A 61 6.41 -49.37 1.56
N ASN A 62 7.59 -48.79 1.81
CA ASN A 62 8.76 -49.54 2.27
C ASN A 62 8.96 -49.51 3.79
N LEU A 63 8.51 -48.46 4.48
CA LEU A 63 8.72 -48.29 5.92
C LEU A 63 7.54 -48.77 6.77
N ASN A 64 6.35 -48.95 6.18
CA ASN A 64 5.20 -49.47 6.90
C ASN A 64 5.45 -50.92 7.36
N GLY A 65 5.39 -51.16 8.67
CA GLY A 65 5.71 -52.44 9.30
C GLY A 65 7.16 -52.62 9.72
N GLN A 66 8.05 -51.65 9.47
CA GLN A 66 9.45 -51.74 9.88
C GLN A 66 9.59 -51.75 11.41
N LEU A 67 10.44 -52.63 11.94
CA LEU A 67 10.73 -52.69 13.37
C LEU A 67 11.63 -51.53 13.80
N VAL A 68 11.10 -50.63 14.62
CA VAL A 68 11.85 -49.60 15.34
C VAL A 68 11.73 -49.88 16.82
N HIS A 69 12.87 -50.06 17.50
CA HIS A 69 12.91 -50.41 18.93
C HIS A 69 12.07 -51.66 19.30
N GLY A 70 11.93 -52.60 18.37
CA GLY A 70 11.16 -53.84 18.57
C GLY A 70 9.65 -53.72 18.32
N GLN A 71 9.15 -52.55 17.90
CA GLN A 71 7.74 -52.36 17.51
C GLN A 71 7.63 -52.07 16.00
N PRO A 72 6.67 -52.69 15.29
CA PRO A 72 6.46 -52.42 13.87
C PRO A 72 5.75 -51.07 13.71
N ILE A 73 6.43 -50.11 13.08
CA ILE A 73 5.86 -48.77 12.86
C ILE A 73 4.77 -48.81 11.81
N LYS A 74 3.76 -47.95 11.95
CA LYS A 74 2.65 -47.84 10.99
C LYS A 74 2.76 -46.55 10.21
N CYS A 75 3.07 -46.62 8.92
CA CYS A 75 3.21 -45.44 8.06
C CYS A 75 1.98 -45.28 7.16
N GLU A 76 1.33 -44.12 7.21
CA GLU A 76 0.19 -43.79 6.35
C GLU A 76 0.29 -42.35 5.86
N ALA A 77 -0.28 -42.05 4.69
CA ALA A 77 -0.45 -40.67 4.27
C ALA A 77 -1.26 -39.94 5.35
N ALA A 78 -0.73 -38.83 5.87
CA ALA A 78 -1.42 -38.11 6.92
C ALA A 78 -2.75 -37.63 6.34
N LYS A 79 -3.84 -38.24 6.80
CA LYS A 79 -5.18 -37.68 6.61
C LYS A 79 -5.16 -36.40 7.42
N SER A 80 -4.86 -35.29 6.75
CA SER A 80 -5.13 -33.98 7.32
C SER A 80 -6.57 -34.08 7.83
N ARG A 81 -6.77 -33.96 9.15
CA ARG A 81 -8.09 -33.59 9.64
C ARG A 81 -8.29 -32.24 9.01
N LYS A 82 -8.89 -32.22 7.81
CA LYS A 82 -9.60 -31.07 7.31
C LYS A 82 -10.44 -30.67 8.50
N GLY A 83 -10.09 -29.55 9.15
CA GLY A 83 -11.09 -28.83 9.91
C GLY A 83 -12.30 -28.73 9.00
N PRO A 84 -13.52 -28.97 9.51
CA PRO A 84 -14.68 -29.02 8.64
C PRO A 84 -14.68 -27.79 7.75
N ASN A 85 -14.94 -28.01 6.45
CA ASN A 85 -14.97 -26.97 5.42
C ASN A 85 -16.15 -25.99 5.62
N THR A 86 -16.79 -26.01 6.80
CA THR A 86 -17.85 -25.12 7.22
C THR A 86 -17.25 -24.01 8.10
N PRO A 87 -17.59 -22.74 7.83
CA PRO A 87 -17.15 -21.63 8.65
C PRO A 87 -17.59 -21.86 10.11
N THR A 88 -16.69 -21.63 11.07
CA THR A 88 -16.99 -21.73 12.50
C THR A 88 -16.68 -20.43 13.20
N THR A 89 -17.51 -20.02 14.15
CA THR A 89 -17.25 -18.88 15.01
C THR A 89 -16.56 -19.33 16.29
N LYS A 90 -15.41 -18.73 16.59
CA LYS A 90 -14.66 -19.00 17.81
C LYS A 90 -15.19 -18.14 18.96
N ILE A 91 -15.55 -18.79 20.06
CA ILE A 91 -16.05 -18.16 21.28
C ILE A 91 -15.01 -18.36 22.39
N PHE A 92 -14.73 -17.31 23.15
CA PHE A 92 -13.91 -17.37 24.35
C PHE A 92 -14.80 -17.64 25.57
N VAL A 93 -14.40 -18.61 26.39
CA VAL A 93 -15.03 -18.96 27.66
C VAL A 93 -14.02 -18.76 28.78
N GLY A 94 -14.18 -17.76 29.63
CA GLY A 94 -13.28 -17.45 30.73
C GLY A 94 -13.92 -17.68 32.09
N ASN A 95 -13.11 -17.49 33.15
CA ASN A 95 -13.53 -17.66 34.54
C ASN A 95 -14.01 -19.10 34.85
N LEU A 96 -13.31 -20.08 34.25
CA LEU A 96 -13.51 -21.50 34.51
C LEU A 96 -12.65 -21.93 35.70
N THR A 97 -13.12 -22.93 36.44
CA THR A 97 -12.33 -23.52 37.54
C THR A 97 -11.49 -24.70 37.03
N ASP A 98 -10.49 -25.13 37.79
CA ASP A 98 -9.66 -26.30 37.41
C ASP A 98 -10.47 -27.62 37.36
N ASN A 99 -11.66 -27.62 37.97
CA ASN A 99 -12.60 -28.74 37.94
C ASN A 99 -13.42 -28.78 36.65
N THR A 100 -13.60 -27.65 35.95
CA THR A 100 -14.42 -27.57 34.74
C THR A 100 -13.69 -28.21 33.55
N LYS A 101 -14.30 -29.24 32.94
CA LYS A 101 -13.70 -30.00 31.82
C LYS A 101 -14.38 -29.71 30.49
N ALA A 102 -13.62 -29.90 29.39
CA ALA A 102 -14.09 -29.61 28.03
C ALA A 102 -15.43 -30.27 27.65
N PRO A 103 -15.74 -31.52 28.06
CA PRO A 103 -17.06 -32.11 27.80
C PRO A 103 -18.23 -31.34 28.40
N GLN A 104 -18.08 -30.79 29.61
CA GLN A 104 -19.13 -30.05 30.32
C GLN A 104 -19.40 -28.71 29.62
N VAL A 105 -18.35 -28.00 29.21
CA VAL A 105 -18.49 -26.76 28.43
C VAL A 105 -19.09 -27.06 27.05
N ARG A 106 -18.67 -28.15 26.39
CA ARG A 106 -19.23 -28.56 25.11
C ARG A 106 -20.73 -28.81 25.18
N GLU A 107 -21.22 -29.48 26.22
CA GLU A 107 -22.65 -29.78 26.41
C GLU A 107 -23.50 -28.51 26.57
N LEU A 108 -22.96 -27.49 27.25
CA LEU A 108 -23.63 -26.20 27.41
C LEU A 108 -23.79 -25.46 26.07
N PHE A 109 -22.74 -25.46 25.24
CA PHE A 109 -22.75 -24.80 23.94
C PHE A 109 -23.48 -25.60 22.85
N ALA A 110 -23.63 -26.92 23.01
CA ALA A 110 -24.34 -27.78 22.07
C ALA A 110 -25.82 -27.41 21.88
N LYS A 111 -26.42 -26.69 22.85
CA LYS A 111 -27.80 -26.19 22.76
C LYS A 111 -27.99 -25.06 21.76
N TYR A 112 -26.90 -24.37 21.39
CA TYR A 112 -26.91 -23.20 20.51
C TYR A 112 -26.29 -23.49 19.14
N GLY A 113 -25.91 -24.74 18.88
CA GLY A 113 -25.38 -25.19 17.59
C GLY A 113 -24.39 -26.33 17.70
N THR A 114 -23.92 -26.80 16.54
CA THR A 114 -22.94 -27.88 16.46
C THR A 114 -21.57 -27.40 16.97
N VAL A 115 -21.12 -27.94 18.12
CA VAL A 115 -19.77 -27.67 18.64
C VAL A 115 -18.76 -28.55 17.91
N VAL A 116 -17.96 -27.91 17.06
CA VAL A 116 -16.90 -28.50 16.23
C VAL A 116 -15.66 -28.81 17.08
N GLU A 117 -15.27 -27.89 17.95
CA GLU A 117 -14.07 -28.02 18.79
C GLU A 117 -14.28 -27.29 20.13
N CYS A 118 -13.78 -27.87 21.23
CA CYS A 118 -13.83 -27.26 22.55
C CYS A 118 -12.53 -27.58 23.31
N ASP A 119 -11.73 -26.55 23.56
CA ASP A 119 -10.46 -26.65 24.25
C ASP A 119 -10.53 -25.86 25.56
N ILE A 120 -10.09 -26.46 26.67
CA ILE A 120 -9.91 -25.75 27.94
C ILE A 120 -8.44 -25.69 28.29
N VAL A 121 -7.95 -24.48 28.57
CA VAL A 121 -6.60 -24.17 29.00
C VAL A 121 -6.68 -23.49 30.37
N ARG A 122 -6.48 -24.28 31.44
CA ARG A 122 -6.56 -23.82 32.84
C ARG A 122 -7.93 -23.18 33.14
N ASN A 123 -7.96 -21.88 33.41
CA ASN A 123 -9.12 -21.11 33.84
C ASN A 123 -9.91 -20.45 32.69
N TYR A 124 -9.61 -20.81 31.44
CA TYR A 124 -10.35 -20.34 30.26
C TYR A 124 -10.30 -21.39 29.15
N GLY A 125 -11.11 -21.22 28.11
CA GLY A 125 -11.22 -22.13 26.98
C GLY A 125 -11.76 -21.46 25.74
N PHE A 126 -11.80 -22.22 24.66
CA PHE A 126 -12.32 -21.80 23.37
C PHE A 126 -13.31 -22.84 22.85
N VAL A 127 -14.42 -22.37 22.31
CA VAL A 127 -15.44 -23.20 21.66
C VAL A 127 -15.57 -22.74 20.21
N HIS A 128 -15.46 -23.66 19.27
CA HIS A 128 -15.76 -23.42 17.85
C HIS A 128 -17.16 -23.95 17.57
N LEU A 129 -18.09 -23.04 17.31
CA LEU A 129 -19.45 -23.33 16.88
C LEU A 129 -19.54 -23.18 15.37
N GLU A 130 -20.27 -24.07 14.72
CA GLU A 130 -20.58 -23.91 13.29
C GLU A 130 -21.32 -22.59 13.02
N ALA A 131 -21.10 -21.96 11.86
CA ALA A 131 -21.67 -20.64 11.53
C ALA A 131 -23.21 -20.62 11.46
N THR A 132 -23.85 -21.78 11.35
CA THR A 132 -25.31 -21.93 11.44
C THR A 132 -25.83 -21.91 12.89
N GLY A 133 -24.95 -21.90 13.88
CA GLY A 133 -25.32 -21.81 15.30
C GLY A 133 -25.63 -20.39 15.76
N ASP A 134 -26.50 -20.27 16.76
CA ASP A 134 -26.96 -19.01 17.36
C ASP A 134 -25.92 -18.45 18.34
N VAL A 135 -24.77 -17.99 17.81
CA VAL A 135 -23.62 -17.53 18.60
C VAL A 135 -23.96 -16.35 19.52
N ASN A 136 -24.80 -15.42 19.06
CA ASN A 136 -25.20 -14.27 19.86
C ASN A 136 -26.09 -14.66 21.04
N ASP A 137 -26.95 -15.67 20.86
CA ASP A 137 -27.81 -16.20 21.93
C ASP A 137 -27.00 -17.03 22.92
N ALA A 138 -26.04 -17.83 22.44
CA ALA A 138 -25.08 -18.53 23.29
C ALA A 138 -24.32 -17.55 24.20
N ILE A 139 -23.84 -16.43 23.65
CA ILE A 139 -23.14 -15.40 24.45
C ILE A 139 -24.08 -14.74 25.45
N LYS A 140 -25.29 -14.39 25.04
CA LYS A 140 -26.25 -13.69 25.88
C LYS A 140 -26.72 -14.53 27.07
N GLU A 141 -26.95 -15.83 26.88
CA GLU A 141 -27.48 -16.72 27.91
C GLU A 141 -26.41 -17.40 28.75
N LEU A 142 -25.27 -17.77 28.16
CA LEU A 142 -24.20 -18.48 28.90
C LEU A 142 -23.26 -17.50 29.62
N ASN A 143 -23.16 -16.23 29.19
CA ASN A 143 -22.35 -15.25 29.89
C ASN A 143 -22.95 -14.91 31.27
N GLY A 144 -22.21 -15.22 32.33
CA GLY A 144 -22.66 -15.07 33.72
C GLY A 144 -23.29 -16.34 34.31
N GLN A 145 -23.45 -17.41 33.53
CA GLN A 145 -23.97 -18.68 34.04
C GLN A 145 -23.00 -19.31 35.05
N ILE A 146 -23.52 -19.77 36.19
CA ILE A 146 -22.72 -20.39 37.24
C ILE A 146 -22.35 -21.82 36.82
N VAL A 147 -21.06 -22.08 36.64
CA VAL A 147 -20.48 -23.42 36.48
C VAL A 147 -19.42 -23.62 37.55
N ASP A 148 -19.54 -24.73 38.28
CA ASP A 148 -18.68 -25.09 39.41
C ASP A 148 -18.54 -23.95 40.45
N GLY A 149 -19.64 -23.25 40.71
CA GLY A 149 -19.70 -22.16 41.71
C GLY A 149 -19.12 -20.82 41.25
N GLN A 150 -18.66 -20.70 40.00
CA GLN A 150 -18.20 -19.43 39.42
C GLN A 150 -19.00 -19.03 38.18
N PRO A 151 -19.28 -17.72 37.98
CA PRO A 151 -19.96 -17.25 36.78
C PRO A 151 -18.99 -17.29 35.58
N MET A 152 -19.28 -18.11 34.57
CA MET A 152 -18.45 -18.16 33.37
C MET A 152 -18.56 -16.85 32.58
N LYS A 153 -17.49 -16.47 31.90
CA LYS A 153 -17.47 -15.31 31.00
C LYS A 153 -17.47 -15.76 29.55
N VAL A 154 -18.50 -15.43 28.79
CA VAL A 154 -18.62 -15.83 27.37
C VAL A 154 -18.61 -14.59 26.49
N GLN A 155 -17.77 -14.59 25.45
CA GLN A 155 -17.66 -13.49 24.49
C GLN A 155 -17.09 -13.98 23.15
N ILE A 156 -17.34 -13.24 22.06
CA ILE A 156 -16.69 -13.52 20.77
C ILE A 156 -15.17 -13.47 20.97
N SER A 157 -14.46 -14.51 20.51
CA SER A 157 -13.01 -14.57 20.63
C SER A 157 -12.36 -13.51 19.74
N THR A 158 -11.58 -12.62 20.34
CA THR A 158 -10.71 -11.66 19.63
C THR A 158 -9.39 -12.29 19.15
N SER A 159 -9.16 -13.57 19.48
CA SER A 159 -7.98 -14.32 19.07
C SER A 159 -8.01 -14.62 17.57
N ARG A 160 -6.91 -14.34 16.85
CA ARG A 160 -6.71 -14.81 15.46
C ARG A 160 -6.91 -16.33 15.40
N VAL A 161 -7.63 -16.80 14.39
CA VAL A 161 -7.65 -18.23 14.03
C VAL A 161 -6.20 -18.63 13.71
N ARG A 162 -5.64 -19.58 14.46
CA ARG A 162 -4.28 -20.07 14.16
C ARG A 162 -4.36 -20.91 12.90
N GLN A 163 -3.48 -20.68 11.93
CA GLN A 163 -3.38 -21.52 10.75
C GLN A 163 -2.72 -22.90 11.03
N ARG A 164 -2.22 -23.15 12.26
CA ARG A 164 -1.66 -24.44 12.67
C ARG A 164 -2.02 -24.79 14.14
N PRO A 165 -2.42 -26.05 14.44
CA PRO A 165 -2.57 -26.52 15.82
C PRO A 165 -1.20 -26.75 16.48
N GLY A 166 -1.01 -26.21 17.69
CA GLY A 166 0.20 -26.43 18.50
C GLY A 166 0.54 -25.22 19.39
N MET A 167 0.99 -25.48 20.62
CA MET A 167 1.78 -24.51 21.39
C MET A 167 3.22 -24.63 20.91
N GLY A 168 3.89 -23.51 20.63
CA GLY A 168 5.36 -23.51 20.51
C GLY A 168 6.03 -24.07 21.77
N ASP A 169 7.32 -24.36 21.66
CA ASP A 169 8.13 -25.05 22.66
C ASP A 169 7.88 -24.55 24.12
N PRO A 170 7.32 -25.39 25.02
CA PRO A 170 6.97 -24.99 26.40
C PRO A 170 8.14 -24.50 27.24
N GLU A 171 9.38 -24.77 26.82
CA GLU A 171 10.59 -24.49 27.60
C GLU A 171 11.26 -23.17 27.24
N GLN A 172 10.77 -22.39 26.28
CA GLN A 172 11.45 -21.17 25.80
C GLN A 172 10.67 -19.88 26.04
N CYS A 173 11.36 -18.86 26.60
CA CYS A 173 10.81 -17.52 26.76
C CYS A 173 10.52 -16.87 25.40
N TYR A 174 9.25 -16.54 25.17
CA TYR A 174 8.74 -16.00 23.89
C TYR A 174 9.37 -14.65 23.47
N ARG A 175 10.00 -13.90 24.41
CA ARG A 175 10.68 -12.63 24.11
C ARG A 175 12.15 -12.77 23.75
N CYS A 176 12.84 -13.82 24.22
CA CYS A 176 14.29 -13.92 24.05
C CYS A 176 14.80 -15.29 23.62
N GLY A 177 13.92 -16.29 23.45
CA GLY A 177 14.25 -17.65 23.03
C GLY A 177 15.04 -18.46 24.07
N ARG A 178 15.24 -17.96 25.29
CA ARG A 178 15.97 -18.68 26.35
C ARG A 178 15.02 -19.33 27.35
N GLY A 179 15.35 -20.54 27.79
CA GLY A 179 14.56 -21.23 28.81
C GLY A 179 14.78 -20.72 30.23
N GLY A 180 13.96 -21.22 31.17
CA GLY A 180 14.10 -20.96 32.61
C GLY A 180 13.42 -19.71 33.16
N HIS A 181 12.64 -18.96 32.36
CA HIS A 181 11.83 -17.83 32.84
C HIS A 181 10.66 -17.54 31.90
N TRP A 182 9.59 -16.94 32.43
CA TRP A 182 8.44 -16.53 31.61
C TRP A 182 8.70 -15.19 30.92
N SER A 183 7.99 -14.92 29.82
CA SER A 183 8.10 -13.64 29.08
C SER A 183 7.85 -12.38 29.92
N LYS A 184 7.16 -12.52 31.07
CA LYS A 184 6.96 -11.44 32.05
C LYS A 184 8.19 -11.15 32.90
N GLU A 185 9.10 -12.10 33.04
CA GLU A 185 10.31 -12.05 33.86
C GLU A 185 11.56 -11.87 32.99
N CYS A 186 11.38 -11.54 31.70
CA CYS A 186 12.46 -11.46 30.73
C CYS A 186 13.41 -10.27 31.03
N PRO A 187 14.70 -10.53 31.34
CA PRO A 187 15.67 -9.48 31.70
C PRO A 187 15.96 -8.47 30.58
N LYS A 188 15.59 -8.78 29.33
CA LYS A 188 15.69 -7.86 28.19
C LYS A 188 14.58 -6.78 28.15
N GLY A 189 13.69 -6.76 29.15
CA GLY A 189 12.54 -5.84 29.21
C GLY A 189 12.79 -4.45 29.79
N GLY A 190 14.02 -4.09 30.18
CA GLY A 190 14.29 -2.81 30.85
C GLY A 190 15.36 -1.99 30.14
N MET A 191 14.96 -1.07 29.27
CA MET A 191 15.68 0.18 28.97
C MET A 191 14.78 1.10 28.13
N GLY A 192 14.16 2.07 28.79
CA GLY A 192 13.32 3.08 28.14
C GLY A 192 12.44 3.90 29.09
N GLY A 193 13.01 4.41 30.20
CA GLY A 193 12.35 5.38 31.07
C GLY A 193 12.73 5.22 32.53
N GLY A 194 13.58 6.12 33.04
CA GLY A 194 13.71 6.40 34.47
C GLY A 194 13.73 7.92 34.70
N PRO A 195 13.79 8.43 35.94
CA PRO A 195 13.86 7.69 37.20
C PRO A 195 12.91 8.17 38.33
N ASP A 196 12.63 7.23 39.24
CA ASP A 196 12.40 7.33 40.69
C ASP A 196 11.91 8.63 41.35
N ARG A 197 10.82 8.50 42.15
CA ARG A 197 10.80 9.01 43.54
C ARG A 197 9.80 8.24 44.42
N ASN A 198 10.39 7.55 45.41
CA ASN A 198 9.91 7.13 46.72
C ASN A 198 8.52 7.62 47.20
N GLY A 199 7.79 6.68 47.81
CA GLY A 199 7.37 6.86 49.22
C GLY A 199 5.86 6.91 49.51
N PHE A 200 5.37 5.84 50.14
CA PHE A 200 4.34 5.82 51.18
C PHE A 200 3.06 6.67 50.99
N ARG A 201 1.94 6.00 50.67
CA ARG A 201 0.74 6.01 51.53
C ARG A 201 -0.31 5.00 51.05
N ASP A 202 -0.47 3.95 51.83
CA ASP A 202 -1.76 3.31 52.05
C ASP A 202 -2.71 4.30 52.74
N ARG A 203 -3.94 4.41 52.23
CA ARG A 203 -5.19 4.32 53.02
C ARG A 203 -6.45 4.50 52.15
N MET A 204 -7.28 3.46 52.19
CA MET A 204 -8.74 3.49 52.41
C MET A 204 -9.69 4.05 51.33
N PHE A 205 -10.47 3.11 50.78
CA PHE A 205 -11.87 3.17 50.34
C PHE A 205 -12.34 4.16 49.26
N GLY A 206 -12.99 3.61 48.23
CA GLY A 206 -14.29 4.14 47.77
C GLY A 206 -14.45 4.43 46.28
N ARG A 207 -15.31 3.63 45.64
CA ARG A 207 -16.19 3.94 44.48
C ARG A 207 -15.62 4.65 43.24
N ASP A 208 -15.80 3.96 42.12
CA ASP A 208 -16.07 4.51 40.79
C ASP A 208 -17.07 5.69 40.84
N PRO A 209 -16.81 6.78 40.11
CA PRO A 209 -17.83 7.23 39.16
C PRO A 209 -17.24 7.80 37.86
N TYR A 210 -17.25 7.02 36.79
CA TYR A 210 -17.30 7.58 35.43
C TYR A 210 -18.65 8.32 35.21
N PRO A 211 -18.64 9.57 34.71
CA PRO A 211 -19.87 10.23 34.27
C PRO A 211 -20.32 9.72 32.88
N PRO A 212 -21.64 9.51 32.64
CA PRO A 212 -22.15 9.08 31.34
C PRO A 212 -22.20 10.23 30.29
N PRO A 213 -22.18 9.90 28.99
CA PRO A 213 -22.17 10.87 27.88
C PRO A 213 -23.53 11.56 27.64
N PRO A 214 -23.56 12.75 27.00
CA PRO A 214 -24.79 13.52 26.76
C PRO A 214 -25.65 12.98 25.60
N PRO A 215 -26.99 13.15 25.66
CA PRO A 215 -27.93 12.70 24.61
C PRO A 215 -28.12 13.72 23.46
N PRO A 216 -28.66 13.28 22.29
CA PRO A 216 -28.69 14.03 21.04
C PRO A 216 -29.75 15.17 20.98
N PRO A 217 -29.57 16.17 20.09
CA PRO A 217 -30.32 17.42 20.16
C PRO A 217 -31.50 17.47 19.18
N PHE A 218 -32.73 17.22 19.63
CA PHE A 218 -33.94 17.82 19.06
C PHE A 218 -35.02 17.96 20.15
N LEU A 219 -35.75 19.08 20.12
CA LEU A 219 -36.91 19.47 20.94
C LEU A 219 -36.65 20.12 22.31
N ARG A 220 -36.39 21.43 22.31
CA ARG A 220 -37.15 22.35 23.20
C ARG A 220 -37.16 23.79 22.69
N ASP A 221 -38.10 24.09 21.81
CA ASP A 221 -38.65 25.44 21.67
C ASP A 221 -39.64 25.71 22.81
N ARG A 222 -39.41 26.79 23.58
CA ARG A 222 -40.41 27.77 24.06
C ARG A 222 -39.85 28.60 25.22
N LEU A 223 -39.46 29.84 24.94
CA LEU A 223 -40.12 31.01 25.52
C LEU A 223 -39.81 32.28 24.69
N MET A 224 -40.88 32.94 24.22
CA MET A 224 -40.96 34.29 23.60
C MET A 224 -40.39 34.41 22.17
N GLY A 225 -41.13 34.62 21.08
CA GLY A 225 -42.50 35.08 20.87
C GLY A 225 -42.50 36.22 19.83
N GLY A 226 -43.16 36.06 18.67
CA GLY A 226 -43.52 37.21 17.80
C GLY A 226 -43.41 37.02 16.29
N ALA A 227 -44.35 36.26 15.71
CA ALA A 227 -44.95 36.34 14.37
C ALA A 227 -44.34 37.26 13.26
N ARG A 228 -44.19 36.71 12.04
CA ARG A 228 -45.21 36.76 10.95
C ARG A 228 -44.76 36.00 9.68
N PHE A 229 -45.66 35.16 9.17
CA PHE A 229 -46.01 34.80 7.77
C PHE A 229 -44.93 34.96 6.67
N GLY A 230 -44.72 34.05 5.72
CA GLY A 230 -45.43 32.85 5.26
C GLY A 230 -44.93 32.47 3.86
N SER A 231 -44.99 31.18 3.54
CA SER A 231 -45.15 30.53 2.22
C SER A 231 -44.37 31.03 0.98
N TYR A 232 -43.54 30.18 0.37
CA TYR A 232 -43.61 29.79 -1.06
C TYR A 232 -42.68 28.58 -1.35
N PRO A 233 -43.07 27.64 -2.25
CA PRO A 233 -42.27 26.47 -2.67
C PRO A 233 -41.57 26.73 -4.05
N PRO A 234 -41.18 25.72 -4.85
CA PRO A 234 -39.78 25.45 -5.28
C PRO A 234 -39.51 25.80 -6.76
N PHE A 235 -38.25 25.61 -7.22
CA PHE A 235 -37.80 25.16 -8.57
C PHE A 235 -36.58 25.92 -9.16
N GLN A 236 -35.71 25.09 -9.77
CA GLN A 236 -34.95 25.25 -11.03
C GLN A 236 -33.81 26.25 -11.21
N ASP A 237 -32.67 25.65 -11.60
CA ASP A 237 -31.82 25.97 -12.76
C ASP A 237 -31.89 27.39 -13.35
N TYR A 238 -30.74 28.06 -13.41
CA TYR A 238 -30.25 28.54 -14.71
C TYR A 238 -28.76 28.87 -14.69
N ASP A 239 -28.12 28.43 -15.77
CA ASP A 239 -26.77 28.72 -16.20
C ASP A 239 -26.67 30.12 -16.85
N SER A 240 -25.44 30.63 -16.98
CA SER A 240 -25.00 31.61 -17.99
C SER A 240 -25.62 33.03 -18.00
N TYR A 241 -24.78 34.04 -17.75
CA TYR A 241 -24.64 35.19 -18.66
C TYR A 241 -23.26 35.86 -18.47
N TYR A 242 -22.35 35.65 -19.43
CA TYR A 242 -21.38 36.68 -19.82
C TYR A 242 -22.17 37.74 -20.59
N ASP A 243 -21.93 39.04 -20.35
CA ASP A 243 -21.27 39.91 -21.34
C ASP A 243 -21.16 41.39 -20.87
N ARG A 244 -20.10 42.03 -21.38
CA ARG A 244 -19.88 43.50 -21.55
C ARG A 244 -19.73 44.41 -20.33
N ARG A 245 -18.56 45.05 -20.22
CA ARG A 245 -18.15 46.24 -21.02
C ARG A 245 -16.65 46.49 -20.85
N GLY A 246 -15.98 46.80 -21.94
CA GLY A 246 -14.60 47.31 -21.93
C GLY A 246 -14.52 48.80 -21.60
N PHE A 247 -13.31 49.28 -21.32
CA PHE A 247 -12.76 50.49 -21.93
C PHE A 247 -11.24 50.57 -21.68
N ASP A 248 -10.63 51.33 -22.57
CA ASP A 248 -9.23 51.51 -22.93
C ASP A 248 -8.28 52.12 -21.86
N ASP A 249 -6.99 51.87 -22.13
CA ASP A 249 -5.79 52.70 -21.91
C ASP A 249 -5.64 53.58 -20.65
N THR A 250 -4.52 53.37 -19.94
CA THR A 250 -3.56 54.45 -19.64
C THR A 250 -2.24 53.91 -19.10
N ARG A 251 -1.16 54.32 -19.77
CA ARG A 251 0.25 54.20 -19.41
C ARG A 251 0.63 55.12 -18.23
N ASP A 252 1.70 54.71 -17.55
CA ASP A 252 2.72 55.53 -16.89
C ASP A 252 2.30 56.54 -15.82
N LEU A 253 2.49 56.20 -14.55
CA LEU A 253 2.79 57.16 -13.49
C LEU A 253 3.42 56.46 -12.25
N TYR A 254 4.75 56.53 -12.12
CA TYR A 254 5.52 57.01 -10.94
C TYR A 254 6.90 56.34 -10.78
N GLU A 255 7.93 57.03 -11.27
CA GLU A 255 9.28 56.99 -10.71
C GLU A 255 9.45 58.17 -9.72
N ARG A 256 10.14 57.90 -8.61
CA ARG A 256 11.03 58.78 -7.82
C ARG A 256 10.50 59.90 -6.92
N ARG A 257 10.82 59.76 -5.62
CA ARG A 257 11.42 60.77 -4.68
C ARG A 257 11.64 60.07 -3.32
N PHE A 258 12.70 60.17 -2.51
CA PHE A 258 13.85 61.07 -2.26
C PHE A 258 15.03 60.20 -1.72
N THR A 259 16.27 60.26 -2.22
CA THR A 259 17.46 61.02 -1.77
C THR A 259 17.70 61.23 -0.26
N GLY A 260 18.86 60.72 0.23
CA GLY A 260 19.85 61.54 0.98
C GLY A 260 20.25 61.11 2.40
N MET A 261 21.43 60.51 2.56
CA MET A 261 22.39 60.93 3.61
C MET A 261 23.83 60.45 3.33
N THR A 262 24.77 61.35 3.57
CA THR A 262 26.19 61.39 3.23
C THR A 262 27.13 60.88 4.32
N GLY A 263 28.36 60.43 3.97
CA GLY A 263 29.55 60.72 4.80
C GLY A 263 30.77 59.78 4.78
N MET A 264 31.84 60.20 4.07
CA MET A 264 33.30 60.04 4.36
C MET A 264 33.96 58.65 4.24
N SER A 265 35.17 58.40 3.71
CA SER A 265 36.39 59.18 3.35
C SER A 265 37.24 58.30 2.37
N ALA A 266 37.78 58.81 1.26
CA ALA A 266 39.13 59.37 1.01
C ALA A 266 40.28 58.36 0.72
N GLY A 267 41.07 58.63 -0.35
CA GLY A 267 42.38 58.03 -0.66
C GLY A 267 42.45 57.34 -2.04
N MET A 268 42.46 58.02 -3.20
CA MET A 268 43.52 58.83 -3.84
C MET A 268 44.71 58.02 -4.42
N GLY A 269 44.85 58.10 -5.76
CA GLY A 269 46.08 58.01 -6.54
C GLY A 269 46.29 56.71 -7.36
N SER A 270 46.79 56.68 -8.59
CA SER A 270 47.13 57.69 -9.61
C SER A 270 47.89 56.95 -10.74
N MET A 271 47.60 57.31 -12.01
CA MET A 271 48.47 57.28 -13.20
C MET A 271 48.79 55.94 -13.91
N ARG A 272 48.36 55.78 -15.17
CA ARG A 272 49.09 56.01 -16.48
C ARG A 272 50.07 54.85 -16.77
N ASP A 273 50.28 54.33 -17.98
CA ASP A 273 50.09 54.84 -19.34
C ASP A 273 50.21 53.69 -20.38
N THR A 274 49.64 53.92 -21.57
CA THR A 274 50.05 53.45 -22.92
C THR A 274 50.21 51.96 -23.30
N GLY A 275 49.61 51.59 -24.46
CA GLY A 275 50.37 50.88 -25.51
C GLY A 275 49.73 49.69 -26.25
N PHE A 276 49.06 49.98 -27.38
CA PHE A 276 49.07 49.26 -28.68
C PHE A 276 48.78 47.74 -28.86
N SER A 277 47.82 47.52 -29.77
CA SER A 277 47.80 46.59 -30.93
C SER A 277 47.38 45.11 -30.84
N ARG A 278 46.39 44.84 -31.69
CA ARG A 278 45.90 43.60 -32.35
C ARG A 278 46.81 42.36 -32.36
N GLY A 279 46.17 41.20 -32.19
CA GLY A 279 46.64 39.92 -32.74
C GLY A 279 45.71 38.75 -32.35
N GLN A 280 45.17 38.07 -33.36
CA GLN A 280 44.50 36.77 -33.24
C GLN A 280 45.50 35.72 -32.73
N ASP A 281 45.08 34.79 -31.86
CA ASP A 281 45.26 33.35 -32.13
C ASP A 281 44.66 32.42 -31.06
N TYR A 282 44.33 31.23 -31.53
CA TYR A 282 43.71 30.09 -30.88
C TYR A 282 44.44 29.62 -29.61
N GLY A 283 43.69 29.40 -28.52
CA GLY A 283 44.20 28.89 -27.24
C GLY A 283 43.43 27.66 -26.73
N MET A 284 44.07 26.51 -26.87
CA MET A 284 43.74 25.14 -26.44
C MET A 284 42.77 24.95 -25.25
N PHE A 285 41.77 24.08 -25.48
CA PHE A 285 40.99 23.40 -24.44
C PHE A 285 41.89 22.48 -23.60
N SER A 286 42.13 22.85 -22.34
CA SER A 286 42.62 21.90 -21.32
C SER A 286 41.45 21.03 -20.84
N ARG A 287 41.29 19.85 -21.44
CA ARG A 287 40.46 18.75 -20.91
C ARG A 287 41.00 18.31 -19.54
N ARG A 288 40.35 18.73 -18.46
CA ARG A 288 40.42 17.97 -17.20
C ARG A 288 39.27 16.96 -17.21
N SER A 289 39.60 15.70 -17.45
CA SER A 289 38.68 14.59 -17.18
C SER A 289 38.28 14.65 -15.69
N PRO A 290 36.99 14.57 -15.34
CA PRO A 290 36.61 14.48 -13.95
C PRO A 290 37.09 13.14 -13.38
N PRO A 291 37.49 13.09 -12.09
CA PRO A 291 37.91 11.84 -11.45
C PRO A 291 36.71 10.90 -11.33
N PRO A 292 36.95 9.57 -11.23
CA PRO A 292 35.87 8.59 -11.14
C PRO A 292 35.04 8.86 -9.88
N ALA A 293 33.75 9.18 -10.06
CA ALA A 293 32.86 9.54 -8.98
C ALA A 293 32.52 8.30 -8.13
N GLY A 294 33.04 8.26 -6.91
CA GLY A 294 32.49 7.41 -5.85
C GLY A 294 31.06 7.85 -5.51
N ASN A 295 30.16 6.87 -5.38
CA ASN A 295 28.70 6.99 -5.38
C ASN A 295 28.06 7.69 -4.14
N ASN A 296 28.82 8.46 -3.36
CA ASN A 296 28.40 8.90 -2.02
C ASN A 296 27.77 10.31 -1.93
N GLY A 297 27.61 11.03 -3.04
CA GLY A 297 27.13 12.43 -3.05
C GLY A 297 25.84 12.73 -3.83
N ARG A 298 25.26 11.76 -4.57
CA ARG A 298 24.25 12.04 -5.62
C ARG A 298 22.83 12.35 -5.12
N PHE A 299 22.47 11.91 -3.91
CA PHE A 299 21.09 11.94 -3.44
C PHE A 299 20.92 12.76 -2.16
N ARG A 300 20.22 13.88 -2.23
CA ARG A 300 19.71 14.58 -1.03
C ARG A 300 18.36 13.99 -0.63
N GLU A 301 18.10 13.91 0.67
CA GLU A 301 16.79 13.48 1.18
C GLU A 301 15.69 14.41 0.64
N GLY A 302 14.55 13.83 0.26
CA GLY A 302 13.38 14.58 -0.22
C GLY A 302 13.55 15.27 -1.56
N ILE A 303 14.47 14.85 -2.42
CA ILE A 303 14.63 15.41 -3.77
C ILE A 303 13.41 15.16 -4.67
N LEU A 304 12.72 14.03 -4.48
CA LEU A 304 11.53 13.62 -5.24
C LEU A 304 10.31 13.62 -4.32
N LEU A 305 9.28 14.39 -4.65
CA LEU A 305 8.01 14.44 -3.92
C LEU A 305 6.86 13.89 -4.77
N GLY A 306 6.19 12.86 -4.26
CA GLY A 306 4.95 12.31 -4.79
C GLY A 306 3.75 12.75 -3.96
N ILE A 307 2.66 13.17 -4.61
CA ILE A 307 1.38 13.48 -3.94
C ILE A 307 0.27 12.70 -4.64
N GLY A 308 -0.53 11.95 -3.87
CA GLY A 308 -1.63 11.19 -4.46
C GLY A 308 -2.53 10.52 -3.42
N ASN A 309 -3.28 9.52 -3.87
CA ASN A 309 -4.29 8.81 -3.07
C ASN A 309 -3.70 7.51 -2.49
N PRO A 310 -3.44 7.42 -1.18
CA PRO A 310 -2.99 6.18 -0.56
C PRO A 310 -4.18 5.25 -0.39
N LEU A 311 -4.13 4.10 -1.07
CA LEU A 311 -5.21 3.12 -1.05
C LEU A 311 -4.67 1.74 -0.66
N LEU A 312 -5.45 1.01 0.12
CA LEU A 312 -5.20 -0.41 0.35
C LEU A 312 -5.90 -1.22 -0.73
N ASP A 313 -5.12 -1.96 -1.52
CA ASP A 313 -5.64 -2.85 -2.53
C ASP A 313 -6.18 -4.12 -1.84
N ILE A 314 -7.44 -4.44 -2.10
CA ILE A 314 -8.13 -5.65 -1.68
C ILE A 314 -8.29 -6.49 -2.95
N SER A 315 -7.40 -7.45 -3.13
CA SER A 315 -7.30 -8.21 -4.38
C SER A 315 -7.84 -9.61 -4.22
N ALA A 316 -8.67 -10.06 -5.15
CA ALA A 316 -9.13 -11.44 -5.19
C ALA A 316 -9.46 -11.90 -6.60
N THR A 317 -9.36 -13.21 -6.82
CA THR A 317 -9.87 -13.86 -8.04
C THR A 317 -11.36 -14.04 -7.93
N VAL A 318 -12.10 -13.47 -8.87
CA VAL A 318 -13.56 -13.51 -8.95
C VAL A 318 -14.00 -14.03 -10.33
N ASP A 319 -15.28 -14.36 -10.45
CA ASP A 319 -15.88 -14.73 -11.73
C ASP A 319 -16.57 -13.53 -12.42
N ASP A 320 -17.00 -13.73 -13.65
CA ASP A 320 -17.68 -12.70 -14.43
C ASP A 320 -19.07 -12.34 -13.85
N ASP A 321 -19.68 -13.22 -13.06
CA ASP A 321 -20.97 -12.96 -12.44
C ASP A 321 -20.82 -11.99 -11.26
N PHE A 322 -19.70 -12.04 -10.54
CA PHE A 322 -19.32 -11.04 -9.55
C PHE A 322 -19.16 -9.65 -10.19
N LEU A 323 -18.50 -9.56 -11.35
CA LEU A 323 -18.40 -8.29 -12.09
C LEU A 323 -19.78 -7.76 -12.49
N LYS A 324 -20.65 -8.62 -13.03
CA LYS A 324 -22.03 -8.23 -13.41
C LYS A 324 -22.85 -7.76 -12.22
N LYS A 325 -22.73 -8.43 -11.07
CA LYS A 325 -23.44 -8.08 -9.83
C LYS A 325 -23.20 -6.64 -9.40
N TYR A 326 -21.98 -6.13 -9.59
CA TYR A 326 -21.61 -4.76 -9.25
C TYR A 326 -21.54 -3.83 -10.47
N GLU A 327 -22.00 -4.28 -11.64
CA GLU A 327 -21.97 -3.54 -12.90
C GLU A 327 -20.57 -3.03 -13.29
N LEU A 328 -19.55 -3.87 -13.04
CA LEU A 328 -18.16 -3.59 -13.37
C LEU A 328 -17.80 -4.19 -14.72
N LYS A 329 -17.02 -3.44 -15.51
CA LYS A 329 -16.46 -3.94 -16.76
C LYS A 329 -15.12 -4.59 -16.51
N ALA A 330 -14.82 -5.66 -17.24
CA ALA A 330 -13.49 -6.27 -17.25
C ALA A 330 -12.44 -5.27 -17.75
N ASN A 331 -11.26 -5.24 -17.11
CA ASN A 331 -10.12 -4.40 -17.51
C ASN A 331 -10.43 -2.88 -17.50
N ASP A 332 -11.10 -2.41 -16.45
CA ASP A 332 -11.55 -1.03 -16.29
C ASP A 332 -11.19 -0.48 -14.90
N ALA A 333 -11.17 0.84 -14.74
CA ALA A 333 -10.90 1.51 -13.47
C ALA A 333 -11.93 2.60 -13.20
N ILE A 334 -12.67 2.45 -12.10
CA ILE A 334 -13.76 3.35 -11.71
C ILE A 334 -13.65 3.82 -10.26
N LEU A 335 -14.39 4.88 -9.94
CA LEU A 335 -14.63 5.29 -8.55
C LEU A 335 -15.85 4.57 -7.98
N ALA A 336 -15.73 4.14 -6.73
CA ALA A 336 -16.83 3.52 -6.00
C ALA A 336 -17.98 4.51 -5.77
N ASN A 337 -19.21 4.01 -5.85
CA ASN A 337 -20.42 4.71 -5.45
C ASN A 337 -21.18 3.83 -4.43
N GLU A 338 -22.38 4.24 -4.01
CA GLU A 338 -23.13 3.55 -2.96
C GLU A 338 -23.37 2.05 -3.26
N LYS A 339 -23.66 1.68 -4.50
CA LYS A 339 -23.87 0.25 -4.87
C LYS A 339 -22.60 -0.59 -4.76
N HIS A 340 -21.43 0.03 -4.82
CA HIS A 340 -20.14 -0.67 -4.69
C HIS A 340 -19.68 -0.81 -3.22
N LYS A 341 -20.33 -0.20 -2.22
CA LYS A 341 -19.88 -0.32 -0.83
C LYS A 341 -19.85 -1.76 -0.29
N PRO A 342 -20.87 -2.61 -0.54
CA PRO A 342 -20.85 -3.99 -0.05
C PRO A 342 -19.77 -4.87 -0.70
N LEU A 343 -19.23 -4.46 -1.86
CA LEU A 343 -18.24 -5.22 -2.61
C LEU A 343 -16.98 -5.50 -1.79
N TYR A 344 -16.52 -4.53 -0.99
CA TYR A 344 -15.28 -4.67 -0.23
C TYR A 344 -15.40 -5.72 0.88
N ASP A 345 -16.51 -5.71 1.62
CA ASP A 345 -16.76 -6.69 2.68
C ASP A 345 -16.94 -8.09 2.08
N GLU A 346 -17.67 -8.20 0.96
CA GLU A 346 -17.87 -9.48 0.27
C GLU A 346 -16.56 -10.09 -0.24
N LEU A 347 -15.65 -9.28 -0.79
CA LEU A 347 -14.32 -9.74 -1.20
C LEU A 347 -13.51 -10.28 0.00
N ILE A 348 -13.54 -9.57 1.12
CA ILE A 348 -12.79 -9.95 2.33
C ILE A 348 -13.35 -11.24 2.93
N GLU A 349 -14.67 -11.37 3.00
CA GLU A 349 -15.35 -12.47 3.68
C GLU A 349 -15.43 -13.75 2.83
N GLN A 350 -15.63 -13.62 1.52
CA GLN A 350 -15.97 -14.76 0.66
C GLN A 350 -14.86 -15.18 -0.31
N TYR A 351 -13.93 -14.27 -0.64
CA TYR A 351 -12.95 -14.49 -1.72
C TYR A 351 -11.49 -14.59 -1.25
N ASN A 352 -11.26 -14.73 0.07
CA ASN A 352 -9.92 -14.81 0.67
C ASN A 352 -8.98 -13.71 0.13
N ALA A 353 -9.47 -12.46 0.14
CA ALA A 353 -8.79 -11.36 -0.50
C ALA A 353 -7.43 -11.06 0.15
N ASP A 354 -6.45 -10.78 -0.70
CA ASP A 354 -5.13 -10.30 -0.32
C ASP A 354 -5.17 -8.79 -0.08
N PHE A 355 -4.46 -8.35 0.97
CA PHE A 355 -4.30 -6.93 1.30
C PHE A 355 -2.92 -6.45 0.88
N ILE A 356 -2.87 -5.59 -0.14
CA ILE A 356 -1.63 -5.11 -0.76
C ILE A 356 -1.58 -3.60 -0.62
N ALA A 357 -0.42 -3.04 -0.27
CA ALA A 357 -0.26 -1.60 -0.25
C ALA A 357 -0.27 -1.05 -1.68
N GLY A 358 -1.28 -0.24 -1.99
CA GLY A 358 -1.54 0.28 -3.33
C GLY A 358 -1.55 1.80 -3.38
N GLY A 359 -2.32 2.32 -4.34
CA GLY A 359 -2.36 3.73 -4.71
C GLY A 359 -1.28 4.08 -5.74
N ALA A 360 -1.69 4.60 -6.90
CA ALA A 360 -0.82 4.79 -8.07
C ALA A 360 0.49 5.53 -7.77
N VAL A 361 0.38 6.70 -7.10
CA VAL A 361 1.57 7.49 -6.73
C VAL A 361 2.39 6.79 -5.66
N GLN A 362 1.75 6.13 -4.69
CA GLN A 362 2.50 5.40 -3.67
C GLN A 362 3.30 4.24 -4.27
N ASN A 363 2.70 3.49 -5.20
CA ASN A 363 3.37 2.44 -5.97
C ASN A 363 4.57 3.01 -6.74
N THR A 364 4.36 4.11 -7.48
CA THR A 364 5.42 4.81 -8.21
C THR A 364 6.58 5.21 -7.29
N MET A 365 6.28 5.82 -6.14
CA MET A 365 7.28 6.29 -5.20
C MET A 365 8.00 5.13 -4.49
N ARG A 366 7.30 4.03 -4.19
CA ARG A 366 7.89 2.80 -3.65
C ARG A 366 8.87 2.20 -4.66
N VAL A 367 8.49 2.09 -5.93
CA VAL A 367 9.36 1.56 -6.99
C VAL A 367 10.56 2.47 -7.20
N ALA A 368 10.37 3.79 -7.31
CA ALA A 368 11.49 4.72 -7.43
C ALA A 368 12.46 4.59 -6.25
N GLN A 369 11.94 4.54 -5.03
CA GLN A 369 12.73 4.40 -3.81
C GLN A 369 13.50 3.07 -3.72
N TRP A 370 12.97 2.00 -4.30
CA TRP A 370 13.65 0.71 -4.41
C TRP A 370 14.90 0.78 -5.29
N PHE A 371 14.82 1.45 -6.46
CA PHE A 371 16.00 1.69 -7.32
C PHE A 371 17.06 2.58 -6.70
N LEU A 372 16.64 3.56 -5.89
CA LEU A 372 17.56 4.57 -5.37
C LEU A 372 18.47 4.02 -4.26
N GLU A 373 18.10 2.90 -3.64
CA GLU A 373 18.86 2.18 -2.58
C GLU A 373 19.39 3.06 -1.43
N LYS A 374 18.90 4.29 -1.30
CA LYS A 374 19.21 5.24 -0.23
C LYS A 374 17.90 5.72 0.40
N PRO A 375 17.72 5.57 1.73
CA PRO A 375 16.46 5.92 2.37
C PRO A 375 16.15 7.42 2.23
N LYS A 376 14.85 7.74 2.23
CA LYS A 376 14.26 9.08 2.28
C LYS A 376 14.59 9.99 1.08
N VAL A 377 15.09 9.44 -0.03
CA VAL A 377 15.29 10.22 -1.26
C VAL A 377 13.94 10.62 -1.85
N ALA A 378 12.99 9.70 -1.83
CA ALA A 378 11.60 9.93 -2.18
C ALA A 378 10.78 10.29 -0.94
N VAL A 379 9.85 11.22 -1.10
CA VAL A 379 8.82 11.58 -0.11
C VAL A 379 7.45 11.36 -0.71
N TYR A 380 6.52 10.81 0.06
CA TYR A 380 5.14 10.61 -0.38
C TYR A 380 4.15 11.29 0.57
N MET A 381 3.20 12.04 0.01
CA MET A 381 2.10 12.66 0.73
C MET A 381 0.74 12.17 0.21
N GLY A 382 -0.19 12.00 1.15
CA GLY A 382 -1.56 11.54 0.91
C GLY A 382 -2.36 11.63 2.21
N CYS A 383 -3.66 11.34 2.17
CA CYS A 383 -4.51 11.36 3.37
C CYS A 383 -5.05 9.96 3.68
N VAL A 384 -4.93 9.53 4.95
CA VAL A 384 -5.34 8.22 5.44
C VAL A 384 -6.18 8.33 6.71
N GLY A 385 -6.96 7.29 7.02
CA GLY A 385 -7.70 7.18 8.27
C GLY A 385 -6.79 6.78 9.43
N LYS A 386 -7.27 6.94 10.67
CA LYS A 386 -6.58 6.42 11.87
C LYS A 386 -7.01 5.00 12.19
N ASP A 387 -6.62 4.05 11.34
CA ASP A 387 -7.06 2.66 11.43
C ASP A 387 -5.92 1.65 11.19
N LYS A 388 -6.28 0.37 11.10
CA LYS A 388 -5.32 -0.71 10.82
C LYS A 388 -4.77 -0.66 9.39
N TYR A 389 -5.52 -0.10 8.43
CA TYR A 389 -5.14 -0.08 7.02
C TYR A 389 -4.07 0.98 6.77
N SER A 390 -4.16 2.15 7.40
CA SER A 390 -3.10 3.15 7.29
C SER A 390 -1.76 2.66 7.85
N LYS A 391 -1.78 1.83 8.90
CA LYS A 391 -0.56 1.18 9.42
C LYS A 391 0.07 0.22 8.41
N ILE A 392 -0.74 -0.59 7.73
CA ILE A 392 -0.26 -1.51 6.68
C ILE A 392 0.37 -0.71 5.53
N LEU A 393 -0.29 0.35 5.07
CA LEU A 393 0.25 1.22 4.02
C LEU A 393 1.57 1.86 4.45
N GLU A 394 1.63 2.38 5.67
CA GLU A 394 2.82 3.05 6.20
C GLU A 394 4.01 2.10 6.36
N GLU A 395 3.79 0.90 6.92
CA GLU A 395 4.83 -0.12 7.08
C GLU A 395 5.37 -0.56 5.72
N LYS A 396 4.50 -0.86 4.76
CA LYS A 396 4.88 -1.31 3.41
C LYS A 396 5.57 -0.23 2.58
N ALA A 397 5.15 1.02 2.74
CA ALA A 397 5.82 2.13 2.09
C ALA A 397 7.23 2.34 2.66
N LYS A 398 7.40 2.25 3.98
CA LYS A 398 8.68 2.45 4.66
C LYS A 398 9.68 1.29 4.51
N GLU A 399 9.25 0.12 4.04
CA GLU A 399 10.08 -1.08 3.87
C GLU A 399 11.38 -0.80 3.10
N ASN A 400 11.31 0.00 2.02
CA ASN A 400 12.48 0.43 1.22
C ASN A 400 12.98 1.85 1.56
N GLY A 401 12.54 2.41 2.68
CA GLY A 401 12.97 3.72 3.17
C GLY A 401 12.22 4.91 2.58
N LEU A 402 11.02 4.74 2.00
CA LEU A 402 10.22 5.87 1.53
C LEU A 402 9.84 6.77 2.71
N ASN A 403 10.05 8.08 2.57
CA ASN A 403 9.66 9.04 3.59
C ASN A 403 8.18 9.38 3.45
N VAL A 404 7.32 8.69 4.21
CA VAL A 404 5.88 8.88 4.16
C VAL A 404 5.45 10.03 5.07
N ARG A 405 4.61 10.93 4.54
CA ARG A 405 4.07 12.11 5.20
C ARG A 405 2.56 12.17 5.02
N TYR A 406 1.87 11.18 5.58
CA TYR A 406 0.42 11.16 5.57
C TYR A 406 -0.19 12.31 6.37
N GLN A 407 -1.28 12.86 5.84
CA GLN A 407 -2.30 13.53 6.63
C GLN A 407 -3.18 12.45 7.25
N TYR A 408 -3.45 12.55 8.55
CA TYR A 408 -4.40 11.66 9.23
C TYR A 408 -5.73 12.39 9.44
N THR A 409 -6.83 11.70 9.20
CA THR A 409 -8.19 12.20 9.44
C THR A 409 -8.97 11.25 10.34
N ASP A 410 -9.89 11.80 11.14
CA ASP A 410 -10.88 11.05 11.92
C ASP A 410 -12.24 10.98 11.22
N LYS A 411 -12.38 11.63 10.06
CA LYS A 411 -13.66 11.76 9.33
C LYS A 411 -14.06 10.49 8.59
N GLU A 412 -13.08 9.80 8.04
CA GLU A 412 -13.27 8.68 7.12
C GLU A 412 -12.20 7.61 7.37
N PRO A 413 -12.50 6.32 7.12
CA PRO A 413 -11.49 5.27 7.12
C PRO A 413 -10.52 5.43 5.95
N THR A 414 -9.36 4.78 6.04
CA THR A 414 -8.37 4.69 4.95
C THR A 414 -9.03 4.14 3.69
N GLY A 415 -8.73 4.79 2.55
CA GLY A 415 -9.27 4.38 1.25
C GLY A 415 -8.82 2.98 0.83
N THR A 416 -9.68 2.33 0.06
CA THR A 416 -9.49 0.96 -0.44
C THR A 416 -9.68 0.91 -1.95
N CYS A 417 -8.99 0.01 -2.62
CA CYS A 417 -9.21 -0.29 -4.03
C CYS A 417 -9.51 -1.79 -4.17
N ALA A 418 -10.68 -2.13 -4.69
CA ALA A 418 -10.96 -3.52 -5.02
C ALA A 418 -10.27 -3.85 -6.34
N VAL A 419 -9.43 -4.88 -6.31
CA VAL A 419 -8.68 -5.37 -7.48
C VAL A 419 -9.23 -6.74 -7.85
N LEU A 420 -10.20 -6.73 -8.77
CA LEU A 420 -10.93 -7.91 -9.19
C LEU A 420 -10.19 -8.62 -10.32
N ILE A 421 -9.72 -9.82 -10.05
CA ILE A 421 -8.94 -10.63 -10.98
C ILE A 421 -9.88 -11.60 -11.70
N THR A 422 -9.99 -11.48 -13.03
CA THR A 422 -10.77 -12.41 -13.86
C THR A 422 -9.95 -13.01 -14.99
N ASN A 423 -10.53 -13.99 -15.70
CA ASN A 423 -9.92 -14.67 -16.85
C ASN A 423 -8.51 -15.23 -16.58
N GLY A 424 -8.36 -15.94 -15.46
CA GLY A 424 -7.09 -16.58 -15.09
C GLY A 424 -5.94 -15.60 -14.83
N GLY A 425 -6.23 -14.37 -14.41
CA GLY A 425 -5.21 -13.37 -14.15
C GLY A 425 -5.02 -12.35 -15.28
N LYS A 426 -5.71 -12.48 -16.41
CA LYS A 426 -5.51 -11.60 -17.57
C LYS A 426 -6.15 -10.23 -17.44
N TYR A 427 -7.27 -10.13 -16.72
CA TYR A 427 -8.01 -8.87 -16.59
C TYR A 427 -8.06 -8.42 -15.14
N ARG A 428 -8.03 -7.09 -14.95
CA ARG A 428 -8.14 -6.43 -13.65
C ARG A 428 -9.21 -5.35 -13.73
N SER A 429 -10.25 -5.48 -12.93
CA SER A 429 -11.22 -4.40 -12.74
C SER A 429 -10.97 -3.72 -11.41
N LEU A 430 -10.68 -2.43 -11.46
CA LEU A 430 -10.36 -1.61 -10.29
C LEU A 430 -11.58 -0.78 -9.90
N CYS A 431 -12.00 -0.90 -8.64
CA CYS A 431 -13.03 -0.05 -8.05
C CYS A 431 -12.44 0.64 -6.82
N ALA A 432 -12.21 1.95 -6.91
CA ALA A 432 -11.54 2.71 -5.86
C ALA A 432 -12.54 3.44 -4.95
N ASN A 433 -12.54 3.10 -3.67
CA ASN A 433 -13.19 3.84 -2.60
C ASN A 433 -12.17 4.75 -1.91
N LEU A 434 -12.17 6.03 -2.29
CA LEU A 434 -11.15 6.97 -1.82
C LEU A 434 -11.22 7.26 -0.32
N ALA A 435 -12.42 7.30 0.28
CA ALA A 435 -12.65 7.56 1.70
C ALA A 435 -11.73 8.67 2.27
N ALA A 436 -10.83 8.36 3.20
CA ALA A 436 -9.88 9.33 3.78
C ALA A 436 -9.01 10.07 2.76
N ALA A 437 -8.71 9.49 1.60
CA ALA A 437 -7.93 10.18 0.56
C ALA A 437 -8.65 11.47 0.10
N ASN A 438 -9.99 11.47 0.03
CA ASN A 438 -10.79 12.68 -0.26
C ASN A 438 -10.70 13.76 0.82
N CYS A 439 -10.21 13.42 2.02
CA CYS A 439 -10.03 14.38 3.11
C CYS A 439 -8.68 15.11 3.06
N PHE A 440 -7.87 14.89 2.02
CA PHE A 440 -6.62 15.64 1.85
C PHE A 440 -6.92 17.14 1.79
N SER A 441 -6.16 17.94 2.52
CA SER A 441 -6.35 19.39 2.57
C SER A 441 -5.10 20.14 2.14
N PRO A 442 -5.24 21.28 1.44
CA PRO A 442 -4.10 22.15 1.11
C PRO A 442 -3.30 22.61 2.35
N SER A 443 -3.94 22.67 3.53
CA SER A 443 -3.26 22.99 4.79
C SER A 443 -2.14 22.00 5.13
N HIS A 444 -2.20 20.75 4.64
CA HIS A 444 -1.14 19.76 4.83
C HIS A 444 0.11 20.11 4.04
N ILE A 445 -0.03 20.73 2.87
CA ILE A 445 1.09 21.26 2.08
C ILE A 445 1.76 22.40 2.84
N GLU A 446 0.99 23.34 3.38
CA GLU A 446 1.53 24.46 4.16
C GLU A 446 2.27 23.99 5.42
N LYS A 447 1.73 23.00 6.15
CA LYS A 447 2.40 22.38 7.30
C LYS A 447 3.73 21.72 6.93
N ASN A 448 3.84 21.22 5.70
CA ASN A 448 5.02 20.53 5.20
C ASN A 448 5.81 21.38 4.18
N LYS A 449 5.63 22.71 4.18
CA LYS A 449 6.18 23.62 3.16
C LYS A 449 7.67 23.40 2.87
N LYS A 450 8.46 23.14 3.91
CA LYS A 450 9.89 22.85 3.76
C LYS A 450 10.18 21.66 2.82
N ILE A 451 9.35 20.62 2.83
CA ILE A 451 9.52 19.47 1.93
C ILE A 451 9.29 19.88 0.47
N ILE A 452 8.31 20.76 0.22
CA ILE A 452 8.00 21.30 -1.11
C ILE A 452 9.10 22.28 -1.57
N GLU A 453 9.64 23.07 -0.64
CA GLU A 453 10.80 23.95 -0.88
C GLU A 453 12.08 23.15 -1.15
N ASP A 454 12.27 22.04 -0.46
CA ASP A 454 13.41 21.18 -0.64
C ASP A 454 13.29 20.39 -1.93
N ALA A 455 12.16 19.77 -2.30
CA ALA A 455 12.05 18.91 -3.49
C ALA A 455 12.48 19.58 -4.81
N SER A 456 13.16 18.86 -5.71
CA SER A 456 13.50 19.31 -7.08
C SER A 456 12.55 18.75 -8.13
N PHE A 457 11.95 17.59 -7.85
CA PHE A 457 11.08 16.86 -8.75
C PHE A 457 9.76 16.57 -8.05
N PHE A 458 8.67 16.82 -8.76
CA PHE A 458 7.32 16.55 -8.28
C PHE A 458 6.64 15.56 -9.21
N TYR A 459 5.95 14.59 -8.64
CA TYR A 459 5.09 13.66 -9.36
C TYR A 459 3.69 13.63 -8.73
N ILE A 460 2.67 13.89 -9.54
CA ILE A 460 1.27 13.82 -9.12
C ILE A 460 0.48 13.04 -10.18
N SER A 461 -0.27 12.02 -9.80
CA SER A 461 -1.15 11.30 -10.72
C SER A 461 -2.42 12.09 -11.04
N GLY A 462 -3.02 11.86 -12.21
CA GLY A 462 -4.32 12.39 -12.58
C GLY A 462 -5.43 12.03 -11.59
N PHE A 463 -5.34 10.88 -10.90
CA PHE A 463 -6.30 10.50 -9.85
C PHE A 463 -6.43 11.55 -8.73
N PHE A 464 -5.41 12.39 -8.50
CA PHE A 464 -5.47 13.42 -7.47
C PHE A 464 -6.33 14.63 -7.89
N LEU A 465 -6.70 14.73 -9.17
CA LEU A 465 -7.67 15.71 -9.66
C LEU A 465 -9.05 15.52 -9.03
N THR A 466 -9.38 14.32 -8.55
CA THR A 466 -10.67 14.06 -7.90
C THR A 466 -10.68 14.50 -6.43
N VAL A 467 -9.52 14.84 -5.87
CA VAL A 467 -9.35 15.14 -4.45
C VAL A 467 -9.02 16.61 -4.22
N SER A 468 -7.94 17.10 -4.82
CA SER A 468 -7.48 18.47 -4.56
C SER A 468 -6.78 19.09 -5.79
N PRO A 469 -7.53 19.46 -6.84
CA PRO A 469 -7.01 20.23 -7.98
C PRO A 469 -6.23 21.48 -7.57
N GLU A 470 -6.65 22.15 -6.49
CA GLU A 470 -6.00 23.33 -5.95
C GLU A 470 -4.60 23.04 -5.41
N THR A 471 -4.37 21.86 -4.81
CA THR A 471 -3.02 21.42 -4.40
C THR A 471 -2.14 21.17 -5.62
N ILE A 472 -2.68 20.53 -6.67
CA ILE A 472 -1.96 20.33 -7.94
C ILE A 472 -1.51 21.67 -8.51
N GLN A 473 -2.42 22.64 -8.57
CA GLN A 473 -2.13 23.99 -9.05
C GLN A 473 -1.06 24.70 -8.20
N ALA A 474 -1.16 24.63 -6.86
CA ALA A 474 -0.20 25.27 -5.98
C ALA A 474 1.21 24.69 -6.15
N VAL A 475 1.33 23.36 -6.19
CA VAL A 475 2.62 22.67 -6.37
C VAL A 475 3.20 22.91 -7.77
N ALA A 476 2.36 22.88 -8.80
CA ALA A 476 2.76 23.15 -10.17
C ALA A 476 3.29 24.59 -10.37
N LYS A 477 2.61 25.58 -9.77
CA LYS A 477 3.06 26.99 -9.77
C LYS A 477 4.38 27.16 -9.04
N HIS A 478 4.52 26.59 -7.84
CA HIS A 478 5.79 26.62 -7.10
C HIS A 478 6.93 25.98 -7.90
N ALA A 479 6.67 24.85 -8.55
CA ALA A 479 7.66 24.19 -9.39
C ALA A 479 8.10 25.10 -10.54
N PHE A 480 7.16 25.78 -11.21
CA PHE A 480 7.46 26.76 -12.25
C PHE A 480 8.26 27.96 -11.73
N GLU A 481 7.80 28.63 -10.68
CA GLU A 481 8.45 29.82 -10.11
C GLU A 481 9.90 29.55 -9.67
N LYS A 482 10.17 28.32 -9.20
CA LYS A 482 11.50 27.89 -8.76
C LYS A 482 12.27 27.11 -9.83
N ASN A 483 11.76 27.01 -11.06
CA ASN A 483 12.33 26.26 -12.18
C ASN A 483 12.65 24.77 -11.87
N LYS A 484 11.85 24.17 -11.00
CA LYS A 484 11.88 22.75 -10.65
C LYS A 484 11.13 21.93 -11.70
N VAL A 485 11.13 20.61 -11.55
CA VAL A 485 10.51 19.71 -12.52
C VAL A 485 9.14 19.24 -12.00
N PHE A 486 8.09 19.49 -12.78
CA PHE A 486 6.74 19.02 -12.47
C PHE A 486 6.31 17.94 -13.46
N THR A 487 6.02 16.74 -12.95
CA THR A 487 5.61 15.59 -13.75
C THR A 487 4.22 15.12 -13.35
N MET A 488 3.45 14.65 -14.33
CA MET A 488 2.07 14.25 -14.13
C MET A 488 1.71 13.04 -15.00
N ASN A 489 0.73 12.25 -14.59
CA ASN A 489 0.20 11.13 -15.35
C ASN A 489 -1.30 11.34 -15.67
N LEU A 490 -1.78 10.93 -16.84
CA LEU A 490 -3.20 11.03 -17.23
C LEU A 490 -4.11 10.09 -16.41
N SER A 491 -3.59 8.91 -16.09
CA SER A 491 -4.03 7.94 -15.07
C SER A 491 -5.30 7.15 -15.33
N ALA A 492 -6.30 7.73 -16.00
CA ALA A 492 -7.49 6.98 -16.43
C ALA A 492 -8.28 7.75 -17.50
N PRO A 493 -8.96 7.06 -18.44
CA PRO A 493 -9.82 7.69 -19.44
C PRO A 493 -10.88 8.64 -18.85
N PHE A 494 -11.53 8.24 -17.76
CA PHE A 494 -12.59 9.05 -17.13
C PHE A 494 -12.07 10.40 -16.60
N LEU A 495 -10.78 10.49 -16.25
CA LEU A 495 -10.18 11.75 -15.77
C LEU A 495 -10.02 12.75 -16.92
N CYS A 496 -9.67 12.27 -18.11
CA CYS A 496 -9.60 13.09 -19.32
C CYS A 496 -10.96 13.67 -19.68
N GLU A 497 -12.03 12.89 -19.51
CA GLU A 497 -13.41 13.29 -19.85
C GLU A 497 -14.04 14.19 -18.77
N PHE A 498 -14.09 13.74 -17.51
CA PHE A 498 -14.83 14.43 -16.44
C PHE A 498 -14.01 15.49 -15.71
N PHE A 499 -12.68 15.38 -15.71
CA PHE A 499 -11.77 16.31 -15.05
C PHE A 499 -10.93 17.13 -16.05
N LYS A 500 -11.45 17.31 -17.28
CA LYS A 500 -10.84 18.11 -18.36
C LYS A 500 -10.38 19.49 -17.88
N LYS A 501 -11.26 20.24 -17.21
CA LYS A 501 -10.98 21.63 -16.75
C LYS A 501 -9.75 21.70 -15.82
N PRO A 502 -9.71 21.00 -14.67
CA PRO A 502 -8.55 21.04 -13.79
C PRO A 502 -7.29 20.40 -14.42
N MET A 503 -7.44 19.35 -15.26
CA MET A 503 -6.30 18.77 -15.98
C MET A 503 -5.67 19.78 -16.95
N ARG A 504 -6.49 20.49 -17.73
CA ARG A 504 -6.05 21.54 -18.66
C ARG A 504 -5.45 22.74 -17.95
N ALA A 505 -5.89 23.05 -16.73
CA ALA A 505 -5.25 24.07 -15.91
C ALA A 505 -3.86 23.65 -15.41
N ALA A 506 -3.62 22.35 -15.18
CA ALA A 506 -2.31 21.86 -14.70
C ALA A 506 -1.30 21.68 -15.85
N LEU A 507 -1.79 21.28 -17.03
CA LEU A 507 -0.98 20.93 -18.18
C LEU A 507 0.09 21.97 -18.57
N PRO A 508 -0.16 23.31 -18.55
CA PRO A 508 0.85 24.30 -18.91
C PRO A 508 2.11 24.29 -18.04
N TYR A 509 2.05 23.70 -16.85
CA TYR A 509 3.17 23.56 -15.93
C TYR A 509 3.90 22.21 -16.07
N VAL A 510 3.28 21.22 -16.73
CA VAL A 510 3.81 19.86 -16.84
C VAL A 510 5.02 19.81 -17.77
N ASP A 511 6.15 19.37 -17.21
CA ASP A 511 7.41 19.13 -17.91
C ASP A 511 7.47 17.72 -18.52
N VAL A 512 7.00 16.70 -17.79
CA VAL A 512 6.88 15.32 -18.29
C VAL A 512 5.46 14.84 -18.05
N LEU A 513 4.76 14.50 -19.13
CA LEU A 513 3.43 13.91 -19.08
C LEU A 513 3.51 12.42 -19.44
N PHE A 514 2.98 11.58 -18.57
CA PHE A 514 2.82 10.15 -18.81
C PHE A 514 1.37 9.81 -19.12
N GLY A 515 1.16 8.76 -19.92
CA GLY A 515 -0.14 8.10 -20.05
C GLY A 515 -0.01 6.79 -20.81
N ASN A 516 -1.09 6.02 -20.88
CA ASN A 516 -1.20 4.86 -21.76
C ASN A 516 -2.01 5.18 -23.03
N GLU A 517 -2.15 4.20 -23.92
CA GLU A 517 -2.87 4.30 -25.18
C GLU A 517 -4.32 4.77 -24.99
N SER A 518 -5.06 4.15 -24.06
CA SER A 518 -6.47 4.45 -23.81
C SER A 518 -6.67 5.83 -23.19
N GLU A 519 -5.77 6.25 -22.31
CA GLU A 519 -5.75 7.59 -21.71
C GLU A 519 -5.45 8.67 -22.74
N ALA A 520 -4.51 8.41 -23.67
CA ALA A 520 -4.15 9.32 -24.75
C ALA A 520 -5.31 9.50 -25.75
N GLU A 521 -5.98 8.41 -26.13
CA GLU A 521 -7.19 8.44 -26.96
C GLU A 521 -8.31 9.23 -26.27
N ALA A 522 -8.58 8.95 -24.99
CA ALA A 522 -9.57 9.68 -24.21
C ALA A 522 -9.23 11.16 -24.09
N PHE A 523 -7.95 11.50 -23.90
CA PHE A 523 -7.48 12.90 -23.90
C PHE A 523 -7.70 13.57 -25.24
N SER A 524 -7.41 12.87 -26.34
CA SER A 524 -7.59 13.37 -27.71
C SER A 524 -9.05 13.72 -27.99
N LYS A 525 -9.95 12.78 -27.67
CA LYS A 525 -11.39 12.96 -27.78
C LYS A 525 -11.89 14.10 -26.90
N ALA A 526 -11.50 14.12 -25.62
CA ALA A 526 -11.96 15.13 -24.68
C ALA A 526 -11.46 16.54 -25.03
N ASN A 527 -10.34 16.68 -25.76
CA ASN A 527 -9.77 17.97 -26.15
C ASN A 527 -9.92 18.28 -27.64
N ASP A 528 -10.78 17.55 -28.35
CA ASP A 528 -11.13 17.81 -29.75
C ASP A 528 -9.89 17.85 -30.66
N LEU A 529 -8.90 16.99 -30.38
CA LEU A 529 -7.64 16.98 -31.15
C LEU A 529 -7.81 16.39 -32.57
N GLY A 530 -8.93 15.72 -32.85
CA GLY A 530 -9.29 15.26 -34.20
C GLY A 530 -8.42 14.12 -34.75
N THR A 531 -7.82 13.30 -33.90
CA THR A 531 -7.01 12.15 -34.31
C THR A 531 -7.07 11.02 -33.28
N THR A 532 -6.92 9.77 -33.74
CA THR A 532 -6.75 8.58 -32.90
C THR A 532 -5.34 7.99 -33.03
N ASP A 533 -4.47 8.59 -33.86
CA ASP A 533 -3.08 8.14 -33.98
C ASP A 533 -2.27 8.59 -32.76
N LEU A 534 -1.74 7.63 -32.00
CA LEU A 534 -1.05 7.92 -30.74
C LEU A 534 0.19 8.80 -30.91
N LYS A 535 0.90 8.71 -32.04
CA LYS A 535 2.08 9.54 -32.33
C LYS A 535 1.65 10.99 -32.58
N GLU A 536 0.59 11.18 -33.36
CA GLU A 536 0.00 12.48 -33.61
C GLU A 536 -0.58 13.10 -32.33
N ILE A 537 -1.27 12.30 -31.50
CA ILE A 537 -1.77 12.72 -30.19
C ILE A 537 -0.60 13.21 -29.32
N ALA A 538 0.48 12.44 -29.22
CA ALA A 538 1.65 12.81 -28.43
C ALA A 538 2.27 14.14 -28.91
N LEU A 539 2.39 14.35 -30.22
CA LEU A 539 2.89 15.59 -30.82
C LEU A 539 1.93 16.77 -30.57
N LYS A 540 0.61 16.56 -30.65
CA LYS A 540 -0.38 17.61 -30.37
C LYS A 540 -0.32 18.03 -28.90
N ILE A 541 -0.22 17.09 -27.97
CA ILE A 541 -0.06 17.37 -26.53
C ILE A 541 1.28 18.08 -26.25
N LEU A 542 2.36 17.64 -26.90
CA LEU A 542 3.68 18.27 -26.82
C LEU A 542 3.63 19.76 -27.18
N ASN A 543 2.86 20.10 -28.21
CA ASN A 543 2.72 21.48 -28.73
C ASN A 543 1.66 22.33 -28.02
N MET A 544 0.91 21.77 -27.07
CA MET A 544 0.00 22.57 -26.24
C MET A 544 0.77 23.59 -25.40
N GLU A 545 0.10 24.68 -25.04
CA GLU A 545 0.64 25.76 -24.22
C GLU A 545 1.50 25.26 -23.05
N LYS A 546 2.68 25.86 -22.89
CA LYS A 546 3.60 25.60 -21.78
C LYS A 546 4.14 26.94 -21.27
N ILE A 547 3.96 27.19 -19.98
CA ILE A 547 4.32 28.48 -19.37
C ILE A 547 5.83 28.56 -19.12
N ASN A 548 6.46 27.46 -18.71
CA ASN A 548 7.92 27.45 -18.52
C ASN A 548 8.66 27.34 -19.86
N THR A 549 9.25 28.44 -20.32
CA THR A 549 10.04 28.52 -21.55
C THR A 549 11.46 27.94 -21.43
N LYS A 550 11.97 27.76 -20.21
CA LYS A 550 13.33 27.22 -19.95
C LYS A 550 13.43 25.72 -20.16
N ARG A 551 12.30 25.02 -20.12
CA ARG A 551 12.22 23.56 -20.29
C ARG A 551 11.06 23.23 -21.21
N LYS A 552 11.32 22.46 -22.26
CA LYS A 552 10.26 21.96 -23.14
C LYS A 552 9.53 20.78 -22.49
N ARG A 553 8.25 20.60 -22.85
CA ARG A 553 7.48 19.43 -22.41
C ARG A 553 8.04 18.18 -23.08
N VAL A 554 7.89 17.04 -22.42
CA VAL A 554 8.04 15.70 -22.98
C VAL A 554 6.75 14.93 -22.71
N VAL A 555 6.31 14.12 -23.68
CA VAL A 555 5.14 13.25 -23.54
C VAL A 555 5.60 11.81 -23.74
N ILE A 556 5.21 10.92 -22.83
CA ILE A 556 5.54 9.50 -22.86
C ILE A 556 4.25 8.70 -22.84
N ILE A 557 4.03 7.87 -23.87
CA ILE A 557 2.85 7.02 -24.00
C ILE A 557 3.27 5.54 -23.98
N THR A 558 2.85 4.81 -22.97
CA THR A 558 3.01 3.34 -22.90
C THR A 558 1.91 2.65 -23.70
N GLN A 559 2.16 1.44 -24.21
CA GLN A 559 1.23 0.72 -25.10
C GLN A 559 1.17 -0.79 -24.79
N GLY A 560 1.16 -1.15 -23.51
CA GLY A 560 1.29 -2.54 -23.07
C GLY A 560 2.58 -3.20 -23.61
N ALA A 561 2.43 -4.21 -24.47
CA ALA A 561 3.56 -4.92 -25.09
C ALA A 561 4.11 -4.24 -26.37
N SER A 562 3.45 -3.18 -26.85
CA SER A 562 3.93 -2.38 -27.98
C SER A 562 4.97 -1.35 -27.52
N PRO A 563 5.78 -0.79 -28.43
CA PRO A 563 6.84 0.16 -28.07
C PRO A 563 6.33 1.36 -27.27
N VAL A 564 7.09 1.83 -26.29
CA VAL A 564 6.80 3.09 -25.60
C VAL A 564 7.12 4.25 -26.54
N LEU A 565 6.20 5.21 -26.68
CA LEU A 565 6.39 6.42 -27.48
C LEU A 565 6.96 7.53 -26.62
N LEU A 566 8.00 8.19 -27.12
CA LEU A 566 8.54 9.43 -26.58
C LEU A 566 8.33 10.55 -27.60
N ALA A 567 7.52 11.55 -27.26
CA ALA A 567 7.43 12.80 -28.02
C ALA A 567 8.29 13.87 -27.36
N LYS A 568 9.28 14.36 -28.12
CA LYS A 568 10.24 15.37 -27.67
C LYS A 568 10.73 16.19 -28.86
N ASP A 569 10.87 17.50 -28.66
CA ASP A 569 11.45 18.41 -29.65
C ASP A 569 10.78 18.33 -31.05
N GLY A 570 9.46 18.05 -31.09
CA GLY A 570 8.69 17.90 -32.33
C GLY A 570 8.89 16.55 -33.04
N SER A 571 9.59 15.60 -32.41
CA SER A 571 9.88 14.28 -32.96
C SER A 571 9.35 13.15 -32.07
N ILE A 572 9.17 11.96 -32.67
CA ILE A 572 8.79 10.73 -31.98
C ILE A 572 9.98 9.77 -31.97
N SER A 573 10.23 9.15 -30.83
CA SER A 573 11.12 7.99 -30.69
C SER A 573 10.34 6.82 -30.08
N GLU A 574 10.69 5.61 -30.49
CA GLU A 574 10.05 4.38 -30.02
C GLU A 574 11.03 3.51 -29.25
N PHE A 575 10.60 3.01 -28.11
CA PHE A 575 11.40 2.14 -27.25
C PHE A 575 10.75 0.77 -27.18
N PRO A 576 11.34 -0.26 -27.78
CA PRO A 576 10.74 -1.59 -27.82
C PRO A 576 10.62 -2.17 -26.41
N VAL A 577 9.48 -2.80 -26.13
CA VAL A 577 9.24 -3.51 -24.87
C VAL A 577 9.60 -4.99 -25.07
N PRO A 578 10.45 -5.60 -24.22
CA PRO A 578 10.72 -7.03 -24.27
C PRO A 578 9.44 -7.82 -24.06
N LYS A 579 9.09 -8.68 -25.02
CA LYS A 579 7.93 -9.58 -24.87
C LYS A 579 8.27 -10.66 -23.86
N LEU A 580 7.49 -10.73 -22.79
CA LEU A 580 7.52 -11.86 -21.88
C LEU A 580 6.64 -13.00 -22.42
N PRO A 581 7.02 -14.27 -22.17
CA PRO A 581 6.11 -15.40 -22.31
C PRO A 581 4.85 -15.19 -21.46
N GLU A 582 3.69 -15.58 -21.98
CA GLU A 582 2.39 -15.32 -21.34
C GLU A 582 2.31 -15.95 -19.94
N GLU A 583 2.93 -17.11 -19.75
CA GLU A 583 3.03 -17.81 -18.47
C GLU A 583 3.84 -17.06 -17.39
N LYS A 584 4.68 -16.09 -17.79
CA LYS A 584 5.41 -15.24 -16.84
C LYS A 584 4.60 -14.01 -16.44
N VAL A 585 3.55 -13.65 -17.16
CA VAL A 585 2.73 -12.48 -16.83
C VAL A 585 1.68 -12.91 -15.81
N ILE A 586 1.93 -12.61 -14.54
CA ILE A 586 1.04 -12.98 -13.42
C ILE A 586 -0.02 -11.90 -13.18
N ASP A 587 0.39 -10.62 -13.21
CA ASP A 587 -0.49 -9.49 -12.90
C ASP A 587 -0.05 -8.24 -13.65
N THR A 588 -0.94 -7.62 -14.42
CA THR A 588 -0.63 -6.35 -15.10
C THR A 588 -0.86 -5.13 -14.20
N ASN A 589 -1.44 -5.31 -13.00
CA ASN A 589 -1.73 -4.22 -12.08
C ASN A 589 -0.44 -3.51 -11.63
N GLY A 590 -0.45 -2.19 -11.69
CA GLY A 590 0.70 -1.36 -11.31
C GLY A 590 1.85 -1.35 -12.32
N ALA A 591 1.71 -1.93 -13.52
CA ALA A 591 2.73 -1.86 -14.56
C ALA A 591 3.05 -0.40 -14.98
N GLY A 592 2.03 0.45 -15.08
CA GLY A 592 2.19 1.88 -15.35
C GLY A 592 2.91 2.61 -14.21
N ASP A 593 2.53 2.32 -12.96
CA ASP A 593 3.18 2.91 -11.77
C ASP A 593 4.65 2.48 -11.67
N ALA A 594 4.92 1.20 -11.98
CA ALA A 594 6.26 0.63 -12.06
C ALA A 594 7.12 1.33 -13.11
N PHE A 595 6.55 1.53 -14.30
CA PHE A 595 7.21 2.23 -15.39
C PHE A 595 7.62 3.64 -14.96
N VAL A 596 6.69 4.40 -14.38
CA VAL A 596 6.99 5.76 -13.92
C VAL A 596 8.01 5.74 -12.77
N GLY A 597 7.92 4.77 -11.85
CA GLY A 597 8.86 4.63 -10.75
C GLY A 597 10.30 4.38 -11.23
N GLY A 598 10.49 3.45 -12.16
CA GLY A 598 11.79 3.18 -12.79
C GLY A 598 12.30 4.38 -13.61
N PHE A 599 11.40 5.04 -14.35
CA PHE A 599 11.75 6.28 -15.07
C PHE A 599 12.25 7.36 -14.11
N LEU A 600 11.49 7.66 -13.06
CA LEU A 600 11.84 8.71 -12.10
C LEU A 600 13.14 8.39 -11.37
N ALA A 601 13.41 7.12 -11.05
CA ALA A 601 14.64 6.72 -10.39
C ALA A 601 15.89 7.13 -11.17
N GLN A 602 15.89 6.98 -12.50
CA GLN A 602 17.00 7.43 -13.36
C GLN A 602 16.92 8.92 -13.64
N TYR A 603 15.72 9.44 -13.87
CA TYR A 603 15.54 10.83 -14.29
C TYR A 603 16.00 11.83 -13.22
N ILE A 604 15.79 11.54 -11.92
CA ILE A 604 16.28 12.41 -10.85
C ILE A 604 17.80 12.35 -10.64
N GLN A 605 18.48 11.41 -11.29
CA GLN A 605 19.95 11.29 -11.30
C GLN A 605 20.60 12.02 -12.48
N ASP A 606 19.80 12.78 -13.24
CA ASP A 606 20.19 13.44 -14.49
C ASP A 606 20.62 12.47 -15.60
N GLU A 607 20.17 11.22 -15.54
CA GLU A 607 20.37 10.24 -16.62
C GLU A 607 19.52 10.61 -17.86
N SER A 608 19.88 10.06 -19.02
CA SER A 608 19.18 10.37 -20.27
C SER A 608 17.71 9.89 -20.25
N LEU A 609 16.85 10.54 -21.04
CA LEU A 609 15.45 10.11 -21.20
C LEU A 609 15.35 8.67 -21.73
N GLU A 610 16.27 8.28 -22.62
CA GLU A 610 16.37 6.90 -23.10
C GLU A 610 16.65 5.92 -21.95
N THR A 611 17.65 6.21 -21.11
CA THR A 611 17.99 5.36 -19.95
C THR A 611 16.82 5.30 -18.97
N SER A 612 16.14 6.43 -18.76
CA SER A 612 14.97 6.50 -17.89
C SER A 612 13.81 5.66 -18.42
N ILE A 613 13.53 5.71 -19.72
CA ILE A 613 12.49 4.88 -20.36
C ILE A 613 12.87 3.40 -20.28
N LYS A 614 14.12 3.03 -20.59
CA LYS A 614 14.60 1.65 -20.48
C LYS A 614 14.45 1.10 -19.05
N CYS A 615 14.78 1.90 -18.04
CA CYS A 615 14.59 1.53 -16.64
C CYS A 615 13.11 1.38 -16.28
N GLY A 616 12.24 2.26 -16.79
CA GLY A 616 10.80 2.13 -16.64
C GLY A 616 10.25 0.83 -17.27
N ILE A 617 10.66 0.52 -18.50
CA ILE A 617 10.29 -0.73 -19.20
C ILE A 617 10.74 -1.94 -18.38
N TRP A 618 11.99 -1.93 -17.89
CA TRP A 618 12.52 -3.00 -17.08
C TRP A 618 11.73 -3.17 -15.77
N ALA A 619 11.44 -2.07 -15.06
CA ALA A 619 10.67 -2.08 -13.81
C ALA A 619 9.27 -2.67 -14.02
N ALA A 620 8.57 -2.23 -15.06
CA ALA A 620 7.26 -2.77 -15.43
C ALA A 620 7.35 -4.26 -15.73
N THR A 621 8.37 -4.69 -16.49
CA THR A 621 8.60 -6.10 -16.84
C THR A 621 8.85 -6.97 -15.60
N GLN A 622 9.53 -6.46 -14.57
CA GLN A 622 9.72 -7.19 -13.31
C GLN A 622 8.45 -7.29 -12.48
N ILE A 623 7.66 -6.22 -12.46
CA ILE A 623 6.46 -6.15 -11.62
C ILE A 623 5.34 -7.01 -12.19
N ILE A 624 5.19 -7.08 -13.51
CA ILE A 624 4.11 -7.89 -14.11
C ILE A 624 4.27 -9.40 -13.91
N GLN A 625 5.43 -9.84 -13.45
CA GLN A 625 5.73 -11.24 -13.14
C GLN A 625 5.35 -11.64 -11.70
N ARG A 626 4.64 -10.78 -10.97
CA ARG A 626 4.24 -10.96 -9.57
C ARG A 626 2.84 -10.37 -9.36
N SER A 627 2.17 -10.71 -8.26
CA SER A 627 0.87 -10.12 -7.92
C SER A 627 1.03 -8.70 -7.37
N GLY A 628 0.22 -7.77 -7.88
CA GLY A 628 0.26 -6.34 -7.56
C GLY A 628 1.59 -5.66 -7.85
N CYS A 629 1.73 -4.41 -7.39
CA CYS A 629 2.98 -3.65 -7.51
C CYS A 629 4.00 -4.10 -6.42
N THR A 630 4.55 -5.29 -6.61
CA THR A 630 5.49 -5.95 -5.68
C THR A 630 6.80 -6.32 -6.37
N TYR A 631 7.88 -6.37 -5.60
CA TYR A 631 9.23 -6.65 -6.06
C TYR A 631 10.05 -7.20 -4.89
N GLU A 632 11.13 -7.92 -5.21
CA GLU A 632 12.01 -8.56 -4.22
C GLU A 632 13.48 -8.34 -4.60
N GLY A 633 14.35 -8.37 -3.60
CA GLY A 633 15.78 -8.22 -3.81
C GLY A 633 16.18 -6.82 -4.25
N LYS A 634 17.38 -6.72 -4.81
CA LYS A 634 17.92 -5.46 -5.36
C LYS A 634 17.58 -5.35 -6.84
N PRO A 635 17.34 -4.14 -7.36
CA PRO A 635 17.20 -3.96 -8.80
C PRO A 635 18.54 -4.22 -9.49
N ASP A 636 18.54 -5.04 -10.55
CA ASP A 636 19.72 -5.38 -11.35
C ASP A 636 19.72 -4.74 -12.75
N PHE A 637 18.97 -3.64 -12.90
CA PHE A 637 18.91 -2.87 -14.13
C PHE A 637 20.29 -2.33 -14.52
N ALA A 638 20.72 -2.66 -15.73
CA ALA A 638 21.88 -2.09 -16.39
C ALA A 638 21.41 -1.16 -17.53
N PRO A 639 21.85 0.12 -17.57
CA PRO A 639 21.47 1.12 -18.58
C PRO A 639 21.64 0.72 -20.05
#